data_AF-A0A164PFG2-F1
#
_entry.id   AF-A0A164PFG2-F1
#
_cell.length_a   1.000
_cell.length_b   1.000
_cell.length_c   1.000
_cell.angle_alpha   90.00
_cell.angle_beta   90.00
_cell.angle_gamma   90.00
#
_symmetry.space_group_name_H-M   'P 1'
#
loop_
_entity.id
_entity.type
_entity.pdbx_description
1 polymer ?
#
loop_
_entity_poly.entity_id
_entity_poly.type
_entity_poly.pdbx_seq_one_letter_code
_entity_poly.pdbx_strand_id
1 'polypeptide(L)'
;MASLRNAFKSNKAHRERHQPEARAHLGFLEKKKDYRERARDFNEKKGALKGLHKRALNKNPDEFYFHMIRSRMEEGEHVETPKEEECTPEQLKLMQTQDLKYIAHKRLVESKKIDKLQAQLHLVDAEKPNNHVFFVDTKEEVMRGVWMAEVVSSRTAPDRLGCLDGVIRQEQPINRVNTTLRLQQLRVAMSAVKLVRGAPLKAYIITSDDEHQTEMVSPSDKRRQYVTGFTGSAGTAVVTQNMAALWVDGRYHLQADQQLDCQWIVMKSGQDQVPSISEWLKSVLSSGDRIGADPKLVSADQWLEWRSDLAESGIKLDAVQANLVDAIWNEDNGRPKPNPRPAFIHDIAYAGQTWQEKVGVVRNELKELGLDGIVVTALDEIAWLLNLRGADVPYSPLVKSYAYVSLQQVVLFVEPLKLKVAPIREHLDSDRCPREQPDDLCVEIRRYENVFNDLPRLTAKANSVLLPSRYAYSGGVSFAIYETIPADKRRTSPSPLILLKATKNAIEVEGMKNAHMKDAVALCDFLSLLQEQVHEGKVQWDELKVVHTLDEYRQQQDMNRGPSFSTIAAFGPNGAVIHYRPSLETNRIIDNSSFLIIDSGGQYLDGTTDVTRTFHFGRATQRQKEIYTRVLMGAIDLATLVFPDSIDDTRIDVIARQHLYSAGLDYLHGTGHGIGSFLNVHESPIQIRIYGKVGHHFEENYFFSDEPGFYQENEFGIRLESILRVINKTFEHQRDGRFLGFEVVSLVPFDPYLIVPELMTFKQLHWLNHYQAMVRIKVGEELKRQNRMRAFYWLMSKTRHITEPCHRSKNGSPGSINASSFISRIIIAALVSVQLAVALLMSS
;
A
#
# COMPACT_ATOMS: atom_id res chain seq x y z
N MET A 1 -16.09 -64.12 51.28
CA MET A 1 -16.92 -63.43 52.29
C MET A 1 -16.08 -62.31 52.87
N ALA A 2 -16.39 -61.04 52.60
CA ALA A 2 -17.31 -60.24 53.42
C ALA A 2 -16.88 -60.30 54.90
N SER A 3 -16.64 -59.22 55.64
CA SER A 3 -16.97 -57.82 55.50
C SER A 3 -16.28 -57.08 56.66
N LEU A 4 -16.40 -55.75 56.72
CA LEU A 4 -16.26 -54.95 57.95
C LEU A 4 -14.84 -54.81 58.54
N ARG A 5 -14.07 -53.90 57.95
CA ARG A 5 -13.31 -52.90 58.73
C ARG A 5 -13.63 -51.51 58.22
N ASN A 6 -14.87 -51.10 58.47
CA ASN A 6 -15.20 -49.68 58.52
C ASN A 6 -14.66 -49.08 59.82
N ALA A 7 -14.32 -47.80 59.72
CA ALA A 7 -14.35 -46.79 60.78
C ALA A 7 -13.18 -46.75 61.77
N PHE A 8 -12.19 -45.89 61.49
CA PHE A 8 -11.97 -44.69 62.31
C PHE A 8 -11.37 -43.56 61.46
N LYS A 9 -12.11 -42.44 61.39
CA LYS A 9 -11.71 -41.18 60.79
C LYS A 9 -10.58 -40.55 61.61
N SER A 10 -9.49 -40.17 60.94
CA SER A 10 -8.58 -39.11 61.38
C SER A 10 -8.75 -37.93 60.43
N ASN A 11 -9.48 -36.89 60.88
CA ASN A 11 -9.56 -35.62 60.19
C ASN A 11 -8.19 -34.94 60.25
N LYS A 12 -7.35 -35.10 59.22
CA LYS A 12 -6.24 -34.17 58.98
C LYS A 12 -6.85 -32.86 58.45
N ALA A 13 -6.90 -31.85 59.31
CA ALA A 13 -7.15 -30.49 58.88
C ALA A 13 -6.07 -30.08 57.87
N HIS A 14 -6.45 -29.92 56.60
CA HIS A 14 -5.58 -29.31 55.59
C HIS A 14 -5.37 -27.84 55.97
N ARG A 15 -4.22 -27.54 56.60
CA ARG A 15 -3.74 -26.17 56.70
C ARG A 15 -3.18 -25.78 55.33
N GLU A 16 -3.76 -24.76 54.71
CA GLU A 16 -3.26 -24.18 53.46
C GLU A 16 -1.82 -23.70 53.67
N ARG A 17 -0.92 -24.03 52.73
CA ARG A 17 0.48 -23.59 52.77
C ARG A 17 0.54 -22.06 52.60
N HIS A 18 1.41 -21.42 53.37
CA HIS A 18 1.72 -20.01 53.23
C HIS A 18 2.27 -19.69 51.82
N GLN A 19 1.97 -18.48 51.34
CA GLN A 19 2.45 -17.97 50.06
C GLN A 19 3.98 -18.02 50.03
N PRO A 20 4.60 -18.60 48.99
CA PRO A 20 6.05 -18.54 48.82
C PRO A 20 6.51 -17.08 48.75
N GLU A 21 7.56 -16.70 49.49
CA GLU A 21 8.06 -15.33 49.60
C GLU A 21 8.30 -14.65 48.25
N ALA A 22 8.73 -15.42 47.24
CA ALA A 22 8.95 -14.94 45.87
C ALA A 22 7.70 -14.31 45.22
N ARG A 23 6.49 -14.59 45.73
CA ARG A 23 5.22 -14.09 45.17
C ARG A 23 4.57 -12.98 46.00
N ALA A 24 5.23 -12.46 47.03
CA ALA A 24 4.67 -11.41 47.89
C ALA A 24 4.36 -10.09 47.14
N HIS A 25 5.07 -9.82 46.04
CA HIS A 25 4.88 -8.64 45.20
C HIS A 25 3.53 -8.63 44.43
N LEU A 26 2.82 -9.77 44.35
CA LEU A 26 1.55 -9.90 43.63
C LEU A 26 0.31 -9.57 44.49
N GLY A 27 0.52 -9.04 45.71
CA GLY A 27 -0.55 -8.79 46.67
C GLY A 27 -1.05 -10.05 47.37
N PHE A 28 -1.97 -9.89 48.33
CA PHE A 28 -2.57 -11.01 49.06
C PHE A 28 -3.34 -11.91 48.09
N LEU A 29 -2.92 -13.17 47.95
CA LEU A 29 -3.66 -14.19 47.21
C LEU A 29 -5.05 -14.34 47.83
N GLU A 30 -6.08 -14.00 47.05
CA GLU A 30 -7.47 -14.12 47.46
C GLU A 30 -7.77 -15.57 47.90
N LYS A 31 -8.38 -15.73 49.08
CA LYS A 31 -8.72 -17.07 49.58
C LYS A 31 -9.75 -17.69 48.63
N LYS A 32 -9.65 -19.01 48.42
CA LYS A 32 -10.60 -19.76 47.57
C LYS A 32 -12.07 -19.54 47.95
N LYS A 33 -12.34 -19.21 49.22
CA LYS A 33 -13.68 -18.86 49.70
C LYS A 33 -14.19 -17.55 49.07
N ASP A 34 -13.34 -16.53 49.04
CA ASP A 34 -13.69 -15.19 48.55
C ASP A 34 -13.86 -15.20 47.02
N TYR A 35 -13.02 -15.97 46.31
CA TYR A 35 -13.20 -16.26 44.87
C TYR A 35 -14.56 -16.91 44.58
N ARG A 36 -14.99 -17.88 45.40
CA ARG A 36 -16.28 -18.55 45.22
C ARG A 36 -17.47 -17.63 45.51
N GLU A 37 -17.32 -16.64 46.40
CA GLU A 37 -18.35 -15.63 46.64
C GLU A 37 -18.42 -14.63 45.49
N ARG A 38 -17.29 -14.13 44.98
CA ARG A 38 -17.28 -13.24 43.80
C ARG A 38 -17.79 -13.93 42.53
N ALA A 39 -17.43 -15.20 42.31
CA ALA A 39 -17.96 -15.96 41.18
C ALA A 39 -19.48 -16.16 41.29
N ARG A 40 -20.03 -16.23 42.51
CA ARG A 40 -21.48 -16.34 42.72
C ARG A 40 -22.18 -15.00 42.46
N ASP A 41 -21.66 -13.91 43.02
CA ASP A 41 -22.16 -12.54 42.79
C ASP A 41 -22.11 -12.16 41.29
N PHE A 42 -21.03 -12.50 40.59
CA PHE A 42 -20.90 -12.28 39.15
C PHE A 42 -21.98 -13.03 38.36
N ASN A 43 -22.23 -14.30 38.69
CA ASN A 43 -23.24 -15.10 38.00
C ASN A 43 -24.67 -14.65 38.33
N GLU A 44 -24.93 -14.18 39.55
CA GLU A 44 -26.22 -13.57 39.92
C GLU A 44 -26.47 -12.27 39.14
N LYS A 45 -25.48 -11.36 39.09
CA LYS A 45 -25.56 -10.13 38.28
C LYS A 45 -25.76 -10.41 36.79
N LYS A 46 -25.05 -11.41 36.26
CA LYS A 46 -25.20 -11.86 34.87
C LYS A 46 -26.60 -12.42 34.60
N GLY A 47 -27.18 -13.15 35.55
CA GLY A 47 -28.56 -13.63 35.49
C GLY A 47 -29.57 -12.48 35.49
N ALA A 48 -29.39 -11.50 36.38
CA ALA A 48 -30.25 -10.32 36.46
C ALA A 48 -30.23 -9.48 35.16
N LEU A 49 -29.04 -9.27 34.58
CA LEU A 49 -28.87 -8.56 33.31
C LEU A 49 -29.56 -9.30 32.14
N LYS A 50 -29.44 -10.63 32.06
CA LYS A 50 -30.17 -11.42 31.06
C LYS A 50 -31.68 -11.31 31.22
N GLY A 51 -32.18 -11.28 32.47
CA GLY A 51 -33.60 -11.07 32.76
C GLY A 51 -34.10 -9.69 32.31
N LEU A 52 -33.34 -8.63 32.60
CA LEU A 52 -33.66 -7.27 32.16
C LEU A 52 -33.62 -7.14 30.64
N HIS A 53 -32.64 -7.74 29.97
CA HIS A 53 -32.55 -7.74 28.52
C HIS A 53 -33.73 -8.46 27.86
N LYS A 54 -34.17 -9.60 28.40
CA LYS A 54 -35.36 -10.30 27.93
C LYS A 54 -36.65 -9.49 28.15
N ARG A 55 -36.75 -8.75 29.26
CA ARG A 55 -37.87 -7.82 29.50
C ARG A 55 -37.85 -6.61 28.56
N ALA A 56 -36.67 -6.11 28.21
CA ALA A 56 -36.50 -5.03 27.23
C ALA A 56 -36.88 -5.48 25.82
N LEU A 57 -36.51 -6.70 25.42
CA LEU A 57 -36.88 -7.28 24.13
C LEU A 57 -38.39 -7.60 24.02
N ASN A 58 -39.04 -7.88 25.15
CA ASN A 58 -40.49 -8.12 25.22
C ASN A 58 -41.31 -6.85 25.47
N LYS A 59 -40.69 -5.66 25.54
CA LYS A 59 -41.42 -4.40 25.57
C LYS A 59 -41.85 -4.05 24.15
N ASN A 60 -43.15 -3.80 23.99
CA ASN A 60 -43.82 -3.59 22.72
C ASN A 60 -43.23 -2.35 21.99
N PRO A 61 -42.83 -2.43 20.70
CA PRO A 61 -42.21 -1.33 19.96
C PRO A 61 -43.09 -0.09 19.69
N ASP A 62 -44.39 -0.16 19.99
CA ASP A 62 -45.38 0.86 19.59
C ASP A 62 -45.68 1.95 20.63
N GLU A 63 -44.94 2.04 21.74
CA GLU A 63 -45.25 3.04 22.79
C GLU A 63 -44.94 4.51 22.41
N PHE A 64 -44.38 4.81 21.23
CA PHE A 64 -44.22 6.20 20.75
C PHE A 64 -44.30 6.37 19.22
N TYR A 65 -45.20 5.65 18.52
CA TYR A 65 -45.54 5.94 17.12
C TYR A 65 -47.00 6.41 17.02
N PHE A 66 -47.22 7.72 16.91
CA PHE A 66 -48.56 8.29 16.68
C PHE A 66 -48.98 8.02 15.22
N HIS A 67 -49.68 6.91 14.99
CA HIS A 67 -50.45 6.69 13.76
C HIS A 67 -51.91 7.09 14.00
N MET A 68 -52.42 8.09 13.27
CA MET A 68 -53.81 8.53 13.36
C MET A 68 -54.76 7.43 12.85
N ILE A 69 -55.54 6.85 13.76
CA ILE A 69 -56.62 5.90 13.45
C ILE A 69 -57.87 6.69 13.02
N ARG A 70 -58.43 6.38 11.84
CA ARG A 70 -59.75 6.86 11.43
C ARG A 70 -60.81 6.00 12.12
N SER A 71 -61.50 6.55 13.12
CA SER A 71 -62.69 5.94 13.74
C SER A 71 -63.95 6.70 13.39
N ARG A 72 -65.09 6.00 13.30
CA ARG A 72 -66.44 6.57 13.14
C ARG A 72 -67.30 6.08 14.30
N MET A 73 -68.19 6.94 14.81
CA MET A 73 -69.19 6.54 15.81
C MET A 73 -70.42 5.93 15.13
N GLU A 74 -70.81 4.73 15.56
CA GLU A 74 -72.12 4.12 15.29
C GLU A 74 -72.76 3.73 16.62
N GLU A 75 -74.01 4.15 16.83
CA GLU A 75 -74.83 3.84 18.02
C GLU A 75 -74.16 4.09 19.39
N GLY A 76 -73.27 5.09 19.45
CA GLY A 76 -72.64 5.52 20.70
C GLY A 76 -71.35 4.79 21.05
N GLU A 77 -70.86 3.88 20.21
CA GLU A 77 -69.54 3.25 20.35
C GLU A 77 -68.64 3.53 19.12
N HIS A 78 -67.34 3.65 19.37
CA HIS A 78 -66.34 3.93 18.33
C HIS A 78 -65.94 2.63 17.60
N VAL A 79 -66.09 2.58 16.28
CA VAL A 79 -65.69 1.45 15.43
C VAL A 79 -64.60 1.88 14.44
N GLU A 80 -63.54 1.07 14.31
CA GLU A 80 -62.43 1.27 13.37
C GLU A 80 -62.76 0.69 11.98
N THR A 81 -62.53 1.46 10.91
CA THR A 81 -62.74 0.98 9.52
C THR A 81 -61.54 0.15 9.02
N PRO A 82 -61.72 -1.11 8.56
CA PRO A 82 -60.65 -1.90 7.95
C PRO A 82 -60.37 -1.47 6.50
N LYS A 83 -59.14 -1.71 6.02
CA LYS A 83 -58.74 -1.52 4.62
C LYS A 83 -58.74 -2.89 3.93
N GLU A 84 -59.45 -3.03 2.81
CA GLU A 84 -59.51 -4.27 2.02
C GLU A 84 -58.25 -4.43 1.14
N GLU A 85 -57.64 -5.62 1.18
CA GLU A 85 -56.62 -6.07 0.21
C GLU A 85 -57.30 -6.92 -0.87
N GLU A 86 -57.29 -6.47 -2.13
CA GLU A 86 -57.78 -7.25 -3.27
C GLU A 86 -56.66 -8.15 -3.84
N CYS A 87 -56.80 -9.47 -3.69
CA CYS A 87 -55.95 -10.46 -4.36
C CYS A 87 -56.44 -10.78 -5.78
N THR A 88 -55.50 -11.01 -6.70
CA THR A 88 -55.82 -11.27 -8.12
C THR A 88 -56.37 -12.69 -8.35
N PRO A 89 -57.17 -12.92 -9.41
CA PRO A 89 -57.75 -14.23 -9.72
C PRO A 89 -56.72 -15.37 -9.92
N GLU A 90 -55.47 -15.04 -10.26
CA GLU A 90 -54.37 -16.00 -10.40
C GLU A 90 -53.83 -16.46 -9.04
N GLN A 91 -53.84 -15.57 -8.03
CA GLN A 91 -53.47 -15.91 -6.65
C GLN A 91 -54.53 -16.83 -6.01
N LEU A 92 -55.81 -16.60 -6.31
CA LEU A 92 -56.91 -17.48 -5.90
C LEU A 92 -56.82 -18.89 -6.52
N LYS A 93 -56.27 -19.01 -7.73
CA LYS A 93 -56.08 -20.31 -8.41
C LYS A 93 -54.88 -21.10 -7.86
N LEU A 94 -53.85 -20.42 -7.38
CA LEU A 94 -52.66 -21.02 -6.76
C LEU A 94 -52.93 -21.51 -5.33
N MET A 95 -53.84 -20.85 -4.61
CA MET A 95 -54.23 -21.20 -3.25
C MET A 95 -55.15 -22.44 -3.15
N GLN A 96 -55.75 -22.88 -4.27
CA GLN A 96 -56.74 -23.97 -4.29
C GLN A 96 -56.18 -25.38 -4.54
N THR A 97 -54.87 -25.56 -4.73
CA THR A 97 -54.25 -26.90 -4.90
C THR A 97 -53.35 -27.29 -3.71
N GLN A 98 -54.00 -27.58 -2.58
CA GLN A 98 -53.79 -28.67 -1.59
C GLN A 98 -52.40 -29.35 -1.53
N ASP A 99 -51.79 -29.70 -0.38
CA ASP A 99 -52.12 -29.70 1.05
C ASP A 99 -50.79 -29.89 1.80
N LEU A 100 -50.37 -28.92 2.63
CA LEU A 100 -49.08 -28.89 3.35
C LEU A 100 -48.83 -30.15 4.19
N LYS A 101 -49.89 -30.82 4.64
CA LYS A 101 -49.78 -32.05 5.43
C LYS A 101 -49.24 -33.23 4.62
N TYR A 102 -49.54 -33.31 3.33
CA TYR A 102 -49.02 -34.36 2.46
C TYR A 102 -47.52 -34.15 2.15
N ILE A 103 -47.10 -32.89 1.94
CA ILE A 103 -45.69 -32.54 1.72
C ILE A 103 -44.86 -32.82 2.98
N ALA A 104 -45.36 -32.46 4.16
CA ALA A 104 -44.69 -32.75 5.42
C ALA A 104 -44.53 -34.26 5.67
N HIS A 105 -45.57 -35.05 5.35
CA HIS A 105 -45.50 -36.51 5.44
C HIS A 105 -44.47 -37.10 4.48
N LYS A 106 -44.47 -36.68 3.20
CA LYS A 106 -43.51 -37.16 2.20
C LYS A 106 -42.07 -36.79 2.55
N ARG A 107 -41.85 -35.59 3.09
CA ARG A 107 -40.52 -35.13 3.55
C ARG A 107 -39.98 -36.00 4.68
N LEU A 108 -40.84 -36.44 5.60
CA LEU A 108 -40.45 -37.35 6.69
C LEU A 108 -40.09 -38.74 6.17
N VAL A 109 -40.84 -39.26 5.18
CA VAL A 109 -40.58 -40.56 4.56
C VAL A 109 -39.23 -40.56 3.82
N GLU A 110 -38.93 -39.51 3.06
CA GLU A 110 -37.66 -39.41 2.33
C GLU A 110 -36.47 -39.16 3.25
N SER A 111 -36.63 -38.39 4.34
CA SER A 111 -35.58 -38.22 5.36
C SER A 111 -35.14 -39.56 5.96
N LYS A 112 -36.09 -40.44 6.30
CA LYS A 112 -35.78 -41.77 6.85
C LYS A 112 -35.08 -42.69 5.84
N LYS A 113 -35.33 -42.52 4.54
CA LYS A 113 -34.59 -43.24 3.49
C LYS A 113 -33.15 -42.75 3.39
N ILE A 114 -32.92 -41.44 3.48
CA ILE A 114 -31.58 -40.83 3.47
C ILE A 114 -30.76 -41.33 4.67
N ASP A 115 -31.32 -41.33 5.87
CA ASP A 115 -30.64 -41.82 7.07
C ASP A 115 -30.23 -43.30 6.93
N LYS A 116 -31.09 -44.12 6.31
CA LYS A 116 -30.83 -45.54 6.08
C LYS A 116 -29.74 -45.77 5.01
N LEU A 117 -29.68 -44.92 3.99
CA LEU A 117 -28.62 -44.95 2.97
C LEU A 117 -27.28 -44.42 3.50
N GLN A 118 -27.30 -43.39 4.36
CA GLN A 118 -26.10 -42.88 5.03
C GLN A 118 -25.50 -43.90 6.01
N ALA A 119 -26.35 -44.65 6.74
CA ALA A 119 -25.89 -45.73 7.62
C ALA A 119 -25.20 -46.89 6.86
N GLN A 120 -25.48 -47.06 5.57
CA GLN A 120 -24.84 -48.06 4.70
C GLN A 120 -23.55 -47.54 4.03
N LEU A 121 -23.22 -46.26 4.19
CA LEU A 121 -22.06 -45.60 3.57
C LEU A 121 -20.84 -45.52 4.51
N HIS A 122 -20.68 -46.49 5.42
CA HIS A 122 -19.47 -46.63 6.21
C HIS A 122 -18.72 -47.87 5.74
N LEU A 123 -17.81 -47.71 4.77
CA LEU A 123 -16.58 -48.51 4.53
C LEU A 123 -16.06 -48.36 3.09
N VAL A 124 -15.88 -47.13 2.58
CA VAL A 124 -14.97 -46.90 1.44
C VAL A 124 -14.22 -45.58 1.67
N ASP A 125 -12.92 -45.71 1.92
CA ASP A 125 -11.86 -44.69 1.90
C ASP A 125 -11.91 -43.52 2.89
N ALA A 126 -11.60 -43.80 4.16
CA ALA A 126 -11.10 -42.78 5.09
C ALA A 126 -9.65 -43.09 5.51
N GLU A 127 -8.70 -42.32 4.96
CA GLU A 127 -7.38 -42.14 5.58
C GLU A 127 -7.57 -41.50 6.97
N LYS A 128 -6.79 -41.97 7.96
CA LYS A 128 -6.89 -41.49 9.35
C LYS A 128 -6.57 -40.00 9.43
N PRO A 129 -7.33 -39.20 10.19
CA PRO A 129 -6.96 -37.81 10.47
C PRO A 129 -5.70 -37.77 11.34
N ASN A 130 -4.69 -37.02 10.89
CA ASN A 130 -3.55 -36.67 11.72
C ASN A 130 -4.01 -35.71 12.82
N ASN A 131 -4.16 -36.23 14.05
CA ASN A 131 -4.41 -35.39 15.22
C ASN A 131 -3.09 -34.76 15.68
N HIS A 132 -2.76 -33.60 15.14
CA HIS A 132 -1.75 -32.74 15.75
C HIS A 132 -2.35 -32.07 17.00
N VAL A 133 -1.84 -32.43 18.18
CA VAL A 133 -2.18 -31.76 19.44
C VAL A 133 -1.20 -30.61 19.63
N PHE A 134 -1.70 -29.38 19.61
CA PHE A 134 -0.91 -28.18 19.88
C PHE A 134 -1.09 -27.78 21.36
N PHE A 135 0.02 -27.68 22.08
CA PHE A 135 0.05 -27.09 23.42
C PHE A 135 0.35 -25.60 23.27
N VAL A 136 -0.50 -24.76 23.85
CA VAL A 136 -0.37 -23.30 23.81
C VAL A 136 -0.53 -22.73 25.22
N ASP A 137 0.24 -21.71 25.54
CA ASP A 137 0.37 -21.18 26.90
C ASP A 137 -0.60 -20.01 27.15
N THR A 138 -1.10 -19.38 26.10
CA THR A 138 -1.97 -18.20 26.18
C THR A 138 -3.30 -18.36 25.43
N LYS A 139 -4.33 -17.61 25.86
CA LYS A 139 -5.63 -17.60 25.16
C LYS A 139 -5.56 -17.01 23.75
N GLU A 140 -4.62 -16.11 23.49
CA GLU A 140 -4.39 -15.52 22.17
C GLU A 140 -3.82 -16.55 21.19
N GLU A 141 -2.94 -17.44 21.65
CA GLU A 141 -2.45 -18.57 20.86
C GLU A 141 -3.54 -19.62 20.61
N VAL A 142 -4.46 -19.84 21.56
CA VAL A 142 -5.65 -20.68 21.32
C VAL A 142 -6.49 -20.11 20.19
N MET A 143 -6.79 -18.80 20.21
CA MET A 143 -7.59 -18.16 19.17
C MET A 143 -6.89 -18.20 17.80
N ARG A 144 -5.58 -17.96 17.76
CA ARG A 144 -4.77 -18.14 16.55
C ARG A 144 -4.82 -19.59 16.03
N GLY A 145 -4.70 -20.58 16.92
CA GLY A 145 -4.80 -21.99 16.57
C GLY A 145 -6.17 -22.38 16.02
N VAL A 146 -7.26 -21.84 16.59
CA VAL A 146 -8.64 -22.06 16.11
C VAL A 146 -8.85 -21.42 14.74
N TRP A 147 -8.43 -20.17 14.54
CA TRP A 147 -8.52 -19.51 13.24
C TRP A 147 -7.71 -20.24 12.17
N MET A 148 -6.47 -20.66 12.48
CA MET A 148 -5.67 -21.46 11.56
C MET A 148 -6.37 -22.79 11.24
N ALA A 149 -6.97 -23.46 12.22
CA ALA A 149 -7.72 -24.68 11.98
C ALA A 149 -8.94 -24.43 11.08
N GLU A 150 -9.65 -23.31 11.26
CA GLU A 150 -10.77 -22.90 10.40
C GLU A 150 -10.30 -22.64 8.96
N VAL A 151 -9.23 -21.86 8.77
CA VAL A 151 -8.67 -21.55 7.44
C VAL A 151 -8.10 -22.79 6.75
N VAL A 152 -7.44 -23.68 7.50
CA VAL A 152 -6.93 -24.97 6.98
C VAL A 152 -8.07 -25.93 6.67
N SER A 153 -9.18 -25.88 7.42
CA SER A 153 -10.37 -26.69 7.16
C SER A 153 -11.20 -26.16 5.98
N SER A 154 -11.21 -24.84 5.76
CA SER A 154 -11.88 -24.20 4.63
C SER A 154 -11.03 -24.31 3.37
N ARG A 155 -11.36 -25.26 2.49
CA ARG A 155 -10.69 -25.42 1.17
C ARG A 155 -10.98 -24.27 0.19
N THR A 156 -11.86 -23.34 0.56
CA THR A 156 -12.43 -22.25 -0.22
C THR A 156 -12.60 -21.03 0.70
N ALA A 157 -12.52 -19.81 0.18
CA ALA A 157 -12.76 -18.58 0.95
C ALA A 157 -14.27 -18.38 1.22
N PRO A 158 -14.81 -18.75 2.39
CA PRO A 158 -16.25 -18.76 2.61
C PRO A 158 -16.84 -17.36 2.67
N ASP A 159 -16.07 -16.37 3.14
CA ASP A 159 -16.58 -15.04 3.48
C ASP A 159 -16.48 -14.01 2.34
N ARG A 160 -15.98 -14.41 1.15
CA ARG A 160 -15.85 -13.48 0.01
C ARG A 160 -17.11 -13.50 -0.85
N LEU A 161 -17.55 -12.31 -1.27
CA LEU A 161 -18.73 -12.12 -2.10
C LEU A 161 -18.73 -13.09 -3.30
N GLY A 162 -19.80 -13.87 -3.44
CA GLY A 162 -19.96 -14.86 -4.51
C GLY A 162 -19.07 -16.11 -4.42
N CYS A 163 -18.48 -16.41 -3.25
CA CYS A 163 -17.75 -17.67 -2.98
C CYS A 163 -18.44 -18.62 -1.98
N LEU A 164 -19.62 -18.27 -1.49
CA LEU A 164 -20.47 -19.13 -0.68
C LEU A 164 -21.15 -20.23 -1.52
N ASP A 165 -21.26 -21.44 -0.96
CA ASP A 165 -21.97 -22.56 -1.59
C ASP A 165 -23.44 -22.19 -1.88
N GLY A 166 -23.85 -22.30 -3.15
CA GLY A 166 -25.23 -22.03 -3.60
C GLY A 166 -25.51 -20.62 -4.13
N VAL A 167 -24.52 -19.72 -4.18
CA VAL A 167 -24.69 -18.38 -4.78
C VAL A 167 -24.64 -18.43 -6.30
N ILE A 168 -25.59 -17.76 -6.95
CA ILE A 168 -25.69 -17.62 -8.41
C ILE A 168 -24.50 -16.79 -8.90
N ARG A 169 -23.85 -17.20 -10.01
CA ARG A 169 -22.68 -16.54 -10.63
C ARG A 169 -22.81 -15.02 -10.87
N GLN A 170 -24.03 -14.47 -10.85
CA GLN A 170 -24.33 -13.05 -11.13
C GLN A 170 -23.87 -12.07 -10.04
N GLU A 171 -23.49 -12.54 -8.84
CA GLU A 171 -23.03 -11.66 -7.75
C GLU A 171 -21.50 -11.58 -7.59
N GLN A 172 -20.72 -12.17 -8.50
CA GLN A 172 -19.25 -12.08 -8.42
C GLN A 172 -18.72 -10.70 -8.88
N PRO A 173 -17.65 -10.18 -8.26
CA PRO A 173 -16.97 -8.98 -8.76
C PRO A 173 -16.57 -9.13 -10.23
N ILE A 174 -16.79 -8.08 -11.02
CA ILE A 174 -16.59 -8.09 -12.48
C ILE A 174 -15.14 -8.35 -12.90
N ASN A 175 -14.17 -7.99 -12.05
CA ASN A 175 -12.74 -8.12 -12.28
C ASN A 175 -12.15 -9.46 -11.79
N ARG A 176 -13.00 -10.41 -11.36
CA ARG A 176 -12.56 -11.73 -10.88
C ARG A 176 -12.12 -12.62 -12.04
N VAL A 177 -10.90 -13.16 -11.97
CA VAL A 177 -10.34 -14.04 -13.02
C VAL A 177 -10.46 -15.50 -12.59
N ASN A 178 -11.05 -16.35 -13.43
CA ASN A 178 -11.08 -17.80 -13.18
C ASN A 178 -9.71 -18.43 -13.47
N THR A 179 -9.08 -18.97 -12.44
CA THR A 179 -7.73 -19.54 -12.42
C THR A 179 -7.72 -21.06 -12.23
N THR A 180 -8.90 -21.71 -12.21
CA THR A 180 -9.04 -23.15 -11.94
C THR A 180 -8.11 -24.01 -12.80
N LEU A 181 -8.10 -23.79 -14.12
CA LEU A 181 -7.25 -24.55 -15.04
C LEU A 181 -5.76 -24.27 -14.82
N ARG A 182 -5.39 -23.02 -14.53
CA ARG A 182 -4.00 -22.61 -14.28
C ARG A 182 -3.46 -23.31 -13.02
N LEU A 183 -4.26 -23.38 -11.96
CA LEU A 183 -3.92 -24.11 -10.73
C LEU A 183 -3.78 -25.62 -10.96
N GLN A 184 -4.68 -26.23 -11.75
CA GLN A 184 -4.59 -27.65 -12.10
C GLN A 184 -3.28 -27.95 -12.85
N GLN A 185 -2.95 -27.15 -13.87
CA GLN A 185 -1.73 -27.31 -14.65
C GLN A 185 -0.47 -27.11 -13.78
N LEU A 186 -0.48 -26.12 -12.89
CA LEU A 186 0.64 -25.87 -11.98
C LEU A 186 0.87 -27.05 -11.01
N ARG A 187 -0.19 -27.65 -10.46
CA ARG A 187 -0.09 -28.83 -9.59
C ARG A 187 0.47 -30.06 -10.31
N VAL A 188 0.15 -30.21 -11.61
CA VAL A 188 0.79 -31.21 -12.47
C VAL A 188 2.28 -30.91 -12.63
N ALA A 189 2.65 -29.64 -12.88
CA ALA A 189 4.06 -29.24 -13.00
C ALA A 189 4.86 -29.47 -11.69
N MET A 190 4.25 -29.26 -10.52
CA MET A 190 4.83 -29.56 -9.21
C MET A 190 5.18 -31.05 -9.01
N SER A 191 4.53 -31.94 -9.77
CA SER A 191 4.76 -33.40 -9.72
C SER A 191 5.66 -33.90 -10.86
N ALA A 192 6.00 -33.04 -11.81
CA ALA A 192 6.76 -33.41 -12.99
C ALA A 192 8.27 -33.52 -12.68
N VAL A 193 8.77 -34.75 -12.55
CA VAL A 193 10.17 -35.07 -12.20
C VAL A 193 11.21 -34.30 -13.02
N LYS A 194 10.94 -34.08 -14.32
CA LYS A 194 11.85 -33.33 -15.21
C LYS A 194 12.02 -31.86 -14.80
N LEU A 195 10.96 -31.24 -14.26
CA LEU A 195 10.97 -29.83 -13.85
C LEU A 195 11.54 -29.68 -12.43
N VAL A 196 11.08 -30.51 -11.50
CA VAL A 196 11.42 -30.36 -10.07
C VAL A 196 12.70 -31.08 -9.63
N ARG A 197 13.27 -31.92 -10.52
CA ARG A 197 14.51 -32.69 -10.30
C ARG A 197 14.53 -33.44 -8.96
N GLY A 198 13.51 -34.26 -8.72
CA GLY A 198 13.40 -35.11 -7.54
C GLY A 198 11.96 -35.56 -7.30
N ALA A 199 11.64 -35.93 -6.06
CA ALA A 199 10.27 -36.25 -5.63
C ALA A 199 9.29 -35.07 -5.85
N PRO A 200 7.98 -35.32 -6.03
CA PRO A 200 6.98 -34.27 -6.18
C PRO A 200 7.04 -33.21 -5.08
N LEU A 201 6.83 -31.94 -5.45
CA LEU A 201 6.70 -30.85 -4.50
C LEU A 201 5.30 -30.85 -3.88
N LYS A 202 5.22 -30.55 -2.58
CA LYS A 202 3.95 -30.41 -1.86
C LYS A 202 3.42 -28.99 -1.85
N ALA A 203 4.32 -28.00 -1.97
CA ALA A 203 3.97 -26.60 -2.20
C ALA A 203 4.94 -25.92 -3.16
N TYR A 204 4.48 -24.86 -3.82
CA TYR A 204 5.29 -23.99 -4.65
C TYR A 204 5.00 -22.52 -4.33
N ILE A 205 6.05 -21.74 -4.08
CA ILE A 205 5.97 -20.31 -3.76
C ILE A 205 6.21 -19.50 -5.04
N ILE A 206 5.34 -18.51 -5.28
CA ILE A 206 5.38 -17.63 -6.44
C ILE A 206 5.34 -16.18 -5.94
N THR A 207 6.46 -15.49 -6.04
CA THR A 207 6.61 -14.06 -5.69
C THR A 207 6.15 -13.15 -6.83
N SER A 208 5.99 -11.85 -6.53
CA SER A 208 5.80 -10.81 -7.55
C SER A 208 7.08 -10.46 -8.32
N ASP A 209 8.25 -10.73 -7.73
CA ASP A 209 9.54 -10.21 -8.16
C ASP A 209 10.06 -10.82 -9.48
N ASP A 210 10.91 -10.06 -10.16
CA ASP A 210 11.77 -10.56 -11.24
C ASP A 210 13.17 -10.93 -10.73
N GLU A 211 14.08 -11.30 -11.64
CA GLU A 211 15.43 -11.70 -11.26
C GLU A 211 16.36 -10.57 -10.73
N HIS A 212 15.82 -9.35 -10.69
CA HIS A 212 16.46 -8.14 -10.16
C HIS A 212 15.72 -7.56 -8.95
N GLN A 213 14.70 -8.28 -8.45
CA GLN A 213 13.88 -7.85 -7.32
C GLN A 213 13.22 -6.48 -7.55
N THR A 214 12.80 -6.24 -8.80
CA THR A 214 12.14 -4.99 -9.20
C THR A 214 10.69 -4.95 -8.71
N GLU A 215 10.25 -3.83 -8.12
CA GLU A 215 8.87 -3.69 -7.63
C GLU A 215 7.82 -3.81 -8.73
N MET A 216 8.04 -3.10 -9.85
CA MET A 216 7.19 -3.17 -11.03
C MET A 216 7.88 -4.05 -12.06
N VAL A 217 7.32 -5.23 -12.32
CA VAL A 217 7.93 -6.18 -13.25
C VAL A 217 7.43 -6.02 -14.69
N SER A 218 8.27 -6.45 -15.63
CA SER A 218 7.91 -6.48 -17.05
C SER A 218 6.69 -7.38 -17.29
N PRO A 219 5.88 -7.17 -18.35
CA PRO A 219 4.72 -8.02 -18.63
C PRO A 219 5.03 -9.52 -18.71
N SER A 220 6.21 -9.91 -19.16
CA SER A 220 6.65 -11.32 -19.22
C SER A 220 6.96 -11.93 -17.86
N ASP A 221 7.13 -11.12 -16.81
CA ASP A 221 7.48 -11.56 -15.46
C ASP A 221 6.30 -11.54 -14.48
N LYS A 222 5.11 -11.14 -14.95
CA LYS A 222 3.87 -11.09 -14.16
C LYS A 222 3.28 -12.47 -13.83
N ARG A 223 4.12 -13.41 -13.40
CA ARG A 223 3.80 -14.82 -13.12
C ARG A 223 2.75 -14.97 -12.03
N ARG A 224 2.90 -14.24 -10.93
CA ARG A 224 1.89 -14.17 -9.86
C ARG A 224 0.54 -13.71 -10.42
N GLN A 225 0.51 -12.64 -11.21
CA GLN A 225 -0.73 -12.15 -11.83
C GLN A 225 -1.32 -13.18 -12.80
N TYR A 226 -0.51 -13.85 -13.61
CA TYR A 226 -1.01 -14.92 -14.47
C TYR A 226 -1.67 -16.04 -13.66
N VAL A 227 -1.01 -16.55 -12.62
CA VAL A 227 -1.52 -17.69 -11.85
C VAL A 227 -2.72 -17.33 -10.98
N THR A 228 -2.76 -16.11 -10.42
CA THR A 228 -3.76 -15.68 -9.42
C THR A 228 -4.89 -14.81 -9.99
N GLY A 229 -4.66 -14.09 -11.08
CA GLY A 229 -5.55 -13.03 -11.56
C GLY A 229 -5.39 -11.68 -10.85
N PHE A 230 -4.80 -11.64 -9.66
CA PHE A 230 -4.57 -10.41 -8.91
C PHE A 230 -3.56 -9.51 -9.63
N THR A 231 -3.74 -8.19 -9.66
CA THR A 231 -2.91 -7.26 -10.47
C THR A 231 -2.12 -6.24 -9.65
N GLY A 232 -2.17 -6.30 -8.31
CA GLY A 232 -1.38 -5.43 -7.44
C GLY A 232 0.14 -5.68 -7.59
N SER A 233 0.95 -4.67 -7.26
CA SER A 233 2.41 -4.77 -7.39
C SER A 233 3.02 -5.77 -6.40
N ALA A 234 2.50 -5.83 -5.17
CA ALA A 234 3.05 -6.68 -4.12
C ALA A 234 2.11 -7.83 -3.75
N GLY A 235 2.67 -9.03 -3.61
CA GLY A 235 2.01 -10.19 -3.02
C GLY A 235 2.78 -11.48 -3.27
N THR A 236 2.58 -12.48 -2.41
CA THR A 236 3.24 -13.78 -2.54
C THR A 236 2.19 -14.89 -2.52
N ALA A 237 2.13 -15.64 -3.62
CA ALA A 237 1.24 -16.78 -3.77
C ALA A 237 1.92 -18.07 -3.32
N VAL A 238 1.17 -18.94 -2.66
CA VAL A 238 1.62 -20.28 -2.29
C VAL A 238 0.56 -21.28 -2.74
N VAL A 239 0.96 -22.22 -3.58
CA VAL A 239 0.08 -23.27 -4.11
C VAL A 239 0.51 -24.60 -3.55
N THR A 240 -0.40 -25.31 -2.89
CA THR A 240 -0.21 -26.70 -2.49
C THR A 240 -0.96 -27.64 -3.43
N GLN A 241 -0.87 -28.94 -3.19
CA GLN A 241 -1.63 -29.94 -3.94
C GLN A 241 -3.16 -29.76 -3.86
N ASN A 242 -3.66 -29.11 -2.81
CA ASN A 242 -5.10 -28.98 -2.56
C ASN A 242 -5.57 -27.56 -2.21
N MET A 243 -4.67 -26.62 -1.91
CA MET A 243 -4.99 -25.25 -1.52
C MET A 243 -4.19 -24.24 -2.35
N ALA A 244 -4.64 -22.98 -2.35
CA ALA A 244 -3.92 -21.85 -2.91
C ALA A 244 -4.19 -20.62 -2.04
N ALA A 245 -3.15 -19.92 -1.63
CA ALA A 245 -3.24 -18.74 -0.77
C ALA A 245 -2.37 -17.60 -1.32
N LEU A 246 -2.81 -16.36 -1.14
CA LEU A 246 -2.10 -15.15 -1.56
C LEU A 246 -1.98 -14.17 -0.39
N TRP A 247 -0.76 -13.86 0.00
CA TRP A 247 -0.46 -12.81 0.98
C TRP A 247 -0.36 -11.45 0.31
N VAL A 248 -1.08 -10.46 0.84
CA VAL A 248 -1.09 -9.07 0.36
C VAL A 248 -1.09 -8.09 1.53
N ASP A 249 -0.43 -6.94 1.36
CA ASP A 249 -0.42 -5.86 2.35
C ASP A 249 -1.68 -4.97 2.26
N GLY A 250 -1.83 -4.04 3.21
CA GLY A 250 -3.00 -3.18 3.39
C GLY A 250 -3.45 -2.41 2.16
N ARG A 251 -2.53 -2.06 1.25
CA ARG A 251 -2.83 -1.37 -0.02
C ARG A 251 -3.74 -2.19 -0.94
N TYR A 252 -3.71 -3.50 -0.76
CA TYR A 252 -4.25 -4.48 -1.70
C TYR A 252 -5.34 -5.38 -1.11
N HIS A 253 -5.74 -5.20 0.15
CA HIS A 253 -6.76 -6.04 0.79
C HIS A 253 -8.07 -6.05 -0.02
N LEU A 254 -8.61 -4.87 -0.36
CA LEU A 254 -9.85 -4.76 -1.15
C LEU A 254 -9.68 -5.27 -2.58
N GLN A 255 -8.55 -4.95 -3.22
CA GLN A 255 -8.28 -5.37 -4.59
C GLN A 255 -8.17 -6.89 -4.71
N ALA A 256 -7.53 -7.57 -3.76
CA ALA A 256 -7.40 -9.01 -3.75
C ALA A 256 -8.76 -9.71 -3.59
N ASP A 257 -9.64 -9.18 -2.74
CA ASP A 257 -11.00 -9.71 -2.56
C ASP A 257 -11.84 -9.65 -3.85
N GLN A 258 -11.66 -8.57 -4.62
CA GLN A 258 -12.33 -8.34 -5.89
C GLN A 258 -11.77 -9.24 -7.01
N GLN A 259 -10.44 -9.38 -7.13
CA GLN A 259 -9.82 -10.00 -8.30
C GLN A 259 -9.60 -11.52 -8.20
N LEU A 260 -9.40 -12.07 -7.00
CA LEU A 260 -9.14 -13.50 -6.85
C LEU A 260 -10.43 -14.32 -6.92
N ASP A 261 -10.41 -15.44 -7.65
CA ASP A 261 -11.51 -16.41 -7.62
C ASP A 261 -11.57 -17.21 -6.31
N CYS A 262 -12.60 -18.03 -6.17
CA CYS A 262 -12.89 -18.77 -4.95
C CYS A 262 -11.92 -19.94 -4.66
N GLN A 263 -10.96 -20.22 -5.55
CA GLN A 263 -9.90 -21.19 -5.30
C GLN A 263 -8.79 -20.62 -4.40
N TRP A 264 -8.73 -19.30 -4.26
CA TRP A 264 -7.70 -18.62 -3.48
C TRP A 264 -8.19 -18.20 -2.10
N ILE A 265 -7.32 -18.37 -1.10
CA ILE A 265 -7.43 -17.78 0.23
C ILE A 265 -6.68 -16.44 0.21
N VAL A 266 -7.35 -15.34 0.55
CA VAL A 266 -6.72 -14.02 0.66
C VAL A 266 -6.15 -13.89 2.08
N MET A 267 -4.83 -13.80 2.19
CA MET A 267 -4.13 -13.61 3.46
C MET A 267 -3.79 -12.12 3.62
N LYS A 268 -4.57 -11.41 4.43
CA LYS A 268 -4.47 -9.97 4.65
C LYS A 268 -3.35 -9.64 5.64
N SER A 269 -2.11 -9.64 5.17
CA SER A 269 -0.91 -9.37 5.98
C SER A 269 -1.06 -8.08 6.79
N GLY A 270 -0.62 -8.12 8.05
CA GLY A 270 -0.71 -7.00 9.00
C GLY A 270 -1.99 -6.98 9.83
N GLN A 271 -3.00 -7.79 9.51
CA GLN A 271 -4.13 -8.04 10.40
C GLN A 271 -3.75 -9.07 11.47
N ASP A 272 -4.34 -8.93 12.66
CA ASP A 272 -4.18 -9.89 13.74
C ASP A 272 -4.59 -11.29 13.26
N GLN A 273 -3.89 -12.32 13.76
CA GLN A 273 -4.16 -13.74 13.50
C GLN A 273 -3.83 -14.26 12.10
N VAL A 274 -3.42 -13.41 11.14
CA VAL A 274 -2.96 -13.89 9.83
C VAL A 274 -1.53 -14.44 9.96
N PRO A 275 -1.29 -15.75 9.70
CA PRO A 275 0.03 -16.36 9.82
C PRO A 275 0.96 -15.88 8.72
N SER A 276 2.25 -15.88 9.01
CA SER A 276 3.28 -15.82 7.98
C SER A 276 3.20 -17.03 7.03
N ILE A 277 3.84 -16.92 5.86
CA ILE A 277 3.95 -18.02 4.89
C ILE A 277 4.58 -19.26 5.54
N SER A 278 5.67 -19.07 6.30
CA SER A 278 6.35 -20.15 7.00
C SER A 278 5.44 -20.85 8.01
N GLU A 279 4.71 -20.09 8.84
CA GLU A 279 3.74 -20.65 9.81
C GLU A 279 2.60 -21.40 9.13
N TRP A 280 2.04 -20.84 8.06
CA TRP A 280 0.98 -21.51 7.30
C TRP A 280 1.47 -22.82 6.67
N LEU A 281 2.65 -22.81 6.06
CA LEU A 281 3.27 -24.02 5.49
C LEU A 281 3.49 -25.10 6.55
N LYS A 282 3.95 -24.73 7.75
CA LYS A 282 4.09 -25.66 8.89
C LYS A 282 2.76 -26.26 9.34
N SER A 283 1.66 -25.53 9.19
CA SER A 283 0.32 -26.00 9.58
C SER A 283 -0.30 -26.97 8.57
N VAL A 284 0.11 -26.92 7.29
CA VAL A 284 -0.51 -27.69 6.20
C VAL A 284 0.39 -28.79 5.63
N LEU A 285 1.68 -28.82 5.99
CA LEU A 285 2.65 -29.80 5.51
C LEU A 285 3.21 -30.65 6.64
N SER A 286 3.78 -31.80 6.28
CA SER A 286 4.40 -32.75 7.21
C SER A 286 5.94 -32.71 7.10
N SER A 287 6.61 -33.17 8.16
CA SER A 287 8.07 -33.34 8.14
C SER A 287 8.51 -34.24 6.97
N GLY A 288 9.54 -33.81 6.25
CA GLY A 288 10.06 -34.46 5.05
C GLY A 288 9.45 -33.97 3.74
N ASP A 289 8.36 -33.19 3.79
CA ASP A 289 7.76 -32.60 2.61
C ASP A 289 8.71 -31.57 1.96
N ARG A 290 8.67 -31.53 0.63
CA ARG A 290 9.45 -30.62 -0.20
C ARG A 290 8.57 -29.47 -0.67
N ILE A 291 9.05 -28.25 -0.51
CA ILE A 291 8.47 -27.05 -1.12
C ILE A 291 9.47 -26.48 -2.12
N GLY A 292 8.97 -25.89 -3.20
CA GLY A 292 9.83 -25.29 -4.21
C GLY A 292 9.60 -23.79 -4.36
N ALA A 293 10.64 -23.09 -4.78
CA ALA A 293 10.56 -21.74 -5.28
C ALA A 293 11.63 -21.55 -6.37
N ASP A 294 11.42 -20.59 -7.28
CA ASP A 294 12.45 -20.21 -8.25
C ASP A 294 13.52 -19.34 -7.55
N PRO A 295 14.78 -19.80 -7.44
CA PRO A 295 15.83 -19.08 -6.72
C PRO A 295 16.21 -17.75 -7.38
N LYS A 296 15.83 -17.51 -8.64
CA LYS A 296 16.09 -16.23 -9.31
C LYS A 296 15.10 -15.16 -8.88
N LEU A 297 13.88 -15.54 -8.50
CA LEU A 297 12.78 -14.62 -8.22
C LEU A 297 12.55 -14.38 -6.72
N VAL A 298 13.44 -14.89 -5.88
CA VAL A 298 13.39 -14.71 -4.42
C VAL A 298 14.72 -14.13 -3.99
N SER A 299 14.69 -13.05 -3.21
CA SER A 299 15.91 -12.48 -2.65
C SER A 299 16.60 -13.46 -1.71
N ALA A 300 17.93 -13.35 -1.60
CA ALA A 300 18.71 -14.19 -0.72
C ALA A 300 18.24 -14.08 0.73
N ASP A 301 18.02 -12.86 1.22
CA ASP A 301 17.55 -12.62 2.59
C ASP A 301 16.23 -13.35 2.87
N GLN A 302 15.25 -13.23 1.97
CA GLN A 302 13.95 -13.87 2.14
C GLN A 302 14.05 -15.40 2.07
N TRP A 303 14.88 -15.92 1.17
CA TRP A 303 15.11 -17.36 1.05
C TRP A 303 15.74 -17.94 2.32
N LEU A 304 16.75 -17.25 2.86
CA LEU A 304 17.44 -17.64 4.07
C LEU A 304 16.51 -17.62 5.28
N GLU A 305 15.64 -16.61 5.38
CA GLU A 305 14.57 -16.53 6.40
C GLU A 305 13.63 -17.72 6.31
N TRP A 306 12.99 -17.98 5.16
CA TRP A 306 12.08 -19.12 5.00
C TRP A 306 12.76 -20.46 5.28
N ARG A 307 14.00 -20.63 4.80
CA ARG A 307 14.76 -21.86 5.05
C ARG A 307 15.05 -22.05 6.54
N SER A 308 15.38 -20.98 7.25
CA SER A 308 15.59 -21.01 8.69
C SER A 308 14.31 -21.37 9.43
N ASP A 309 13.20 -20.67 9.11
CA ASP A 309 11.91 -20.89 9.75
C ASP A 309 11.44 -22.34 9.59
N LEU A 310 11.58 -22.92 8.40
CA LEU A 310 11.06 -24.25 8.07
C LEU A 310 11.93 -25.40 8.60
N ALA A 311 13.19 -25.12 8.97
CA ALA A 311 14.17 -26.14 9.35
C ALA A 311 13.70 -26.99 10.55
N GLU A 312 13.11 -26.37 11.57
CA GLU A 312 12.66 -27.05 12.80
C GLU A 312 11.51 -28.02 12.55
N SER A 313 10.73 -27.83 11.49
CA SER A 313 9.59 -28.69 11.13
C SER A 313 9.95 -29.80 10.14
N GLY A 314 11.23 -29.91 9.75
CA GLY A 314 11.70 -30.92 8.80
C GLY A 314 11.21 -30.72 7.36
N ILE A 315 10.63 -29.56 7.05
CA ILE A 315 10.16 -29.17 5.71
C ILE A 315 11.37 -28.63 4.92
N LYS A 316 11.54 -29.05 3.67
CA LYS A 316 12.69 -28.67 2.83
C LYS A 316 12.29 -27.66 1.77
N LEU A 317 12.95 -26.50 1.76
CA LEU A 317 12.85 -25.51 0.68
C LEU A 317 13.90 -25.77 -0.40
N ASP A 318 13.44 -26.11 -1.59
CA ASP A 318 14.28 -26.48 -2.73
C ASP A 318 14.32 -25.42 -3.82
N ALA A 319 15.53 -25.16 -4.34
CA ALA A 319 15.80 -24.29 -5.47
C ALA A 319 15.38 -24.96 -6.79
N VAL A 320 14.18 -24.62 -7.28
CA VAL A 320 13.64 -25.14 -8.53
C VAL A 320 14.09 -24.24 -9.69
N GLN A 321 15.16 -24.65 -10.36
CA GLN A 321 15.80 -23.86 -11.42
C GLN A 321 14.90 -23.59 -12.65
N ALA A 322 13.95 -24.49 -12.93
CA ALA A 322 12.95 -24.29 -13.98
C ALA A 322 11.69 -23.69 -13.37
N ASN A 323 11.33 -22.47 -13.77
CA ASN A 323 10.12 -21.83 -13.26
C ASN A 323 8.87 -22.64 -13.67
N LEU A 324 8.07 -23.07 -12.68
CA LEU A 324 6.92 -23.92 -12.96
C LEU A 324 5.75 -23.16 -13.60
N VAL A 325 5.69 -21.84 -13.41
CA VAL A 325 4.70 -20.99 -14.09
C VAL A 325 5.04 -20.88 -15.56
N ASP A 326 6.31 -20.77 -15.91
CA ASP A 326 6.77 -20.67 -17.31
C ASP A 326 6.46 -21.96 -18.10
N ALA A 327 6.35 -23.10 -17.44
CA ALA A 327 5.93 -24.36 -18.06
C ALA A 327 4.44 -24.35 -18.50
N ILE A 328 3.62 -23.52 -17.85
CA ILE A 328 2.17 -23.39 -18.13
C ILE A 328 1.81 -22.02 -18.76
N TRP A 329 2.78 -21.11 -18.84
CA TRP A 329 2.68 -19.79 -19.44
C TRP A 329 3.90 -19.53 -20.31
N ASN A 330 3.73 -19.72 -21.61
CA ASN A 330 4.78 -19.65 -22.62
C ASN A 330 4.33 -18.78 -23.79
N GLU A 331 5.23 -18.51 -24.74
CA GLU A 331 4.92 -17.64 -25.87
C GLU A 331 3.71 -18.14 -26.68
N ASP A 332 3.58 -19.46 -26.84
CA ASP A 332 2.50 -20.10 -27.62
C ASP A 332 1.11 -19.88 -27.00
N ASN A 333 1.04 -19.66 -25.69
CA ASN A 333 -0.22 -19.45 -24.96
C ASN A 333 -0.36 -18.05 -24.34
N GLY A 334 0.42 -17.08 -24.82
CA GLY A 334 0.22 -15.66 -24.55
C GLY A 334 1.14 -15.03 -23.53
N ARG A 335 2.31 -15.64 -23.22
CA ARG A 335 3.36 -14.95 -22.47
C ARG A 335 4.00 -13.86 -23.34
N PRO A 336 3.99 -12.58 -22.91
CA PRO A 336 4.57 -11.50 -23.69
C PRO A 336 6.09 -11.69 -23.90
N LYS A 337 6.60 -11.18 -25.02
CA LYS A 337 8.05 -11.10 -25.25
C LYS A 337 8.67 -9.93 -24.47
N PRO A 338 9.95 -10.04 -24.08
CA PRO A 338 10.69 -8.91 -23.53
C PRO A 338 10.70 -7.71 -24.49
N ASN A 339 10.79 -6.50 -23.94
CA ASN A 339 10.85 -5.28 -24.75
C ASN A 339 12.12 -5.30 -25.62
N PRO A 340 12.05 -5.13 -26.95
CA PRO A 340 13.24 -5.15 -27.80
C PRO A 340 13.95 -3.80 -27.91
N ARG A 341 13.40 -2.71 -27.35
CA ARG A 341 13.97 -1.35 -27.49
C ARG A 341 15.42 -1.28 -26.96
N PRO A 342 16.33 -0.59 -27.67
CA PRO A 342 17.69 -0.42 -27.21
C PRO A 342 17.76 0.49 -25.97
N ALA A 343 18.86 0.38 -25.23
CA ALA A 343 19.20 1.37 -24.22
C ALA A 343 19.59 2.70 -24.87
N PHE A 344 19.74 3.74 -24.07
CA PHE A 344 20.29 5.03 -24.48
C PHE A 344 21.09 5.67 -23.35
N ILE A 345 21.95 6.62 -23.69
CA ILE A 345 22.82 7.32 -22.73
C ILE A 345 22.00 8.40 -22.02
N HIS A 346 22.14 8.48 -20.70
CA HIS A 346 21.68 9.60 -19.90
C HIS A 346 22.76 10.67 -19.91
N ASP A 347 22.51 11.75 -20.65
CA ASP A 347 23.51 12.80 -20.90
C ASP A 347 24.02 13.43 -19.59
N ILE A 348 25.30 13.84 -19.61
CA ILE A 348 25.95 14.49 -18.47
C ILE A 348 25.26 15.79 -18.07
N ALA A 349 24.59 16.47 -19.01
CA ALA A 349 23.78 17.66 -18.76
C ALA A 349 22.61 17.39 -17.79
N TYR A 350 22.20 16.13 -17.62
CA TYR A 350 21.18 15.71 -16.67
C TYR A 350 21.77 14.94 -15.48
N ALA A 351 22.78 14.10 -15.73
CA ALA A 351 23.37 13.25 -14.69
C ALA A 351 24.34 13.99 -13.76
N GLY A 352 24.98 15.06 -14.23
CA GLY A 352 25.95 15.88 -13.47
C GLY A 352 27.29 15.22 -13.15
N GLN A 353 27.42 13.89 -13.31
CA GLN A 353 28.63 13.11 -13.10
C GLN A 353 28.77 12.00 -14.15
N THR A 354 29.98 11.77 -14.62
CA THR A 354 30.31 10.70 -15.57
C THR A 354 30.26 9.34 -14.89
N TRP A 355 30.09 8.27 -15.67
CA TRP A 355 30.09 6.91 -15.10
C TRP A 355 31.46 6.55 -14.51
N GLN A 356 32.55 7.08 -15.08
CA GLN A 356 33.91 6.90 -14.60
C GLN A 356 34.09 7.46 -13.20
N GLU A 357 33.63 8.69 -12.97
CA GLU A 357 33.65 9.33 -11.64
C GLU A 357 32.84 8.52 -10.63
N LYS A 358 31.63 8.08 -11.00
CA LYS A 358 30.78 7.24 -10.14
C LYS A 358 31.44 5.91 -9.78
N VAL A 359 32.03 5.21 -10.74
CA VAL A 359 32.82 3.99 -10.51
C VAL A 359 34.02 4.27 -9.59
N GLY A 360 34.67 5.42 -9.75
CA GLY A 360 35.74 5.89 -8.87
C GLY A 360 35.30 6.00 -7.42
N VAL A 361 34.14 6.62 -7.17
CA VAL A 361 33.53 6.72 -5.83
C VAL A 361 33.21 5.34 -5.28
N VAL A 362 32.54 4.48 -6.05
CA VAL A 362 32.21 3.11 -5.62
C VAL A 362 33.47 2.31 -5.26
N ARG A 363 34.56 2.45 -6.03
CA ARG A 363 35.83 1.78 -5.70
C ARG A 363 36.47 2.28 -4.41
N ASN A 364 36.27 3.55 -4.05
CA ASN A 364 36.75 4.07 -2.78
C ASN A 364 35.93 3.50 -1.61
N GLU A 365 34.61 3.44 -1.74
CA GLU A 365 33.72 2.77 -0.76
C GLU A 365 34.14 1.30 -0.54
N LEU A 366 34.42 0.57 -1.62
CA LEU A 366 34.89 -0.81 -1.53
C LEU A 366 36.22 -0.92 -0.77
N LYS A 367 37.17 -0.01 -1.00
CA LYS A 367 38.46 0.01 -0.28
C LYS A 367 38.27 0.29 1.20
N GLU A 368 37.43 1.26 1.55
CA GLU A 368 37.16 1.62 2.95
C GLU A 368 36.50 0.47 3.72
N LEU A 369 35.64 -0.29 3.04
CA LEU A 369 35.00 -1.50 3.58
C LEU A 369 35.89 -2.75 3.53
N GLY A 370 37.09 -2.66 2.94
CA GLY A 370 38.01 -3.80 2.79
C GLY A 370 37.48 -4.90 1.84
N LEU A 371 36.70 -4.52 0.84
CA LEU A 371 36.06 -5.40 -0.14
C LEU A 371 36.78 -5.37 -1.50
N ASP A 372 36.85 -6.52 -2.19
CA ASP A 372 37.52 -6.61 -3.50
C ASP A 372 36.60 -6.29 -4.68
N GLY A 373 35.28 -6.35 -4.46
CA GLY A 373 34.27 -6.08 -5.47
C GLY A 373 32.83 -6.15 -4.96
N ILE A 374 31.89 -5.75 -5.81
CA ILE A 374 30.45 -5.79 -5.58
C ILE A 374 29.73 -6.36 -6.80
N VAL A 375 28.72 -7.20 -6.56
CA VAL A 375 27.76 -7.61 -7.59
C VAL A 375 26.55 -6.68 -7.50
N VAL A 376 26.29 -5.91 -8.56
CA VAL A 376 25.15 -5.00 -8.65
C VAL A 376 24.04 -5.70 -9.44
N THR A 377 22.89 -5.88 -8.80
CA THR A 377 21.72 -6.57 -9.37
C THR A 377 20.52 -5.65 -9.55
N ALA A 378 20.38 -4.61 -8.71
CA ALA A 378 19.33 -3.63 -8.81
C ALA A 378 19.49 -2.79 -10.08
N LEU A 379 18.45 -2.73 -10.92
CA LEU A 379 18.52 -2.13 -12.24
C LEU A 379 18.69 -0.61 -12.22
N ASP A 380 18.13 0.06 -11.22
CA ASP A 380 18.28 1.50 -11.00
C ASP A 380 19.70 1.87 -10.56
N GLU A 381 20.36 1.03 -9.76
CA GLU A 381 21.77 1.20 -9.41
C GLU A 381 22.68 1.07 -10.65
N ILE A 382 22.44 0.08 -11.51
CA ILE A 382 23.21 -0.10 -12.75
C ILE A 382 22.98 1.07 -13.72
N ALA A 383 21.71 1.48 -13.88
CA ALA A 383 21.34 2.62 -14.70
C ALA A 383 22.01 3.92 -14.24
N TRP A 384 22.01 4.19 -12.93
CA TRP A 384 22.67 5.35 -12.34
C TRP A 384 24.20 5.27 -12.49
N LEU A 385 24.80 4.11 -12.19
CA LEU A 385 26.25 3.92 -12.21
C LEU A 385 26.84 4.17 -13.60
N LEU A 386 26.17 3.65 -14.65
CA LEU A 386 26.68 3.68 -16.03
C LEU A 386 26.10 4.82 -16.88
N ASN A 387 25.23 5.67 -16.32
CA ASN A 387 24.47 6.67 -17.07
C ASN A 387 23.75 6.06 -18.29
N LEU A 388 23.11 4.91 -18.09
CA LEU A 388 22.31 4.24 -19.11
C LEU A 388 20.86 4.21 -18.68
N ARG A 389 19.96 4.31 -19.65
CA ARG A 389 18.51 4.22 -19.46
C ARG A 389 17.89 3.34 -20.53
N GLY A 390 16.70 2.83 -20.25
CA GLY A 390 16.01 1.86 -21.09
C GLY A 390 14.49 1.90 -20.95
N ALA A 391 13.84 0.82 -21.35
CA ALA A 391 12.40 0.67 -21.30
C ALA A 391 11.98 -0.77 -20.96
N ASP A 392 12.85 -1.55 -20.32
CA ASP A 392 12.59 -2.97 -20.03
C ASP A 392 11.60 -3.15 -18.89
N VAL A 393 11.59 -2.17 -17.98
CA VAL A 393 10.66 -2.09 -16.87
C VAL A 393 9.57 -1.06 -17.22
N PRO A 394 8.28 -1.39 -17.09
CA PRO A 394 7.21 -0.41 -17.28
C PRO A 394 7.39 0.77 -16.32
N TYR A 395 7.25 2.00 -16.85
CA TYR A 395 7.29 3.26 -16.12
C TYR A 395 8.64 3.67 -15.49
N SER A 396 9.56 2.73 -15.28
CA SER A 396 10.94 3.02 -14.86
C SER A 396 11.91 2.89 -16.05
N PRO A 397 12.73 3.91 -16.36
CA PRO A 397 13.60 3.93 -17.53
C PRO A 397 14.85 3.04 -17.37
N LEU A 398 14.66 1.74 -17.16
CA LEU A 398 15.69 0.78 -16.77
C LEU A 398 16.01 -0.24 -17.87
N VAL A 399 17.21 -0.81 -17.82
CA VAL A 399 17.70 -1.85 -18.74
C VAL A 399 18.00 -3.10 -17.93
N LYS A 400 17.38 -4.24 -18.27
CA LYS A 400 17.68 -5.51 -17.62
C LYS A 400 19.14 -5.89 -17.82
N SER A 401 19.89 -5.91 -16.72
CA SER A 401 21.33 -6.14 -16.73
C SER A 401 21.85 -6.51 -15.35
N TYR A 402 23.03 -7.12 -15.29
CA TYR A 402 23.82 -7.27 -14.06
C TYR A 402 25.15 -6.57 -14.23
N ALA A 403 25.74 -6.06 -13.14
CA ALA A 403 27.10 -5.55 -13.18
C ALA A 403 27.98 -6.18 -12.10
N TYR A 404 29.27 -6.30 -12.39
CA TYR A 404 30.29 -6.60 -11.40
C TYR A 404 31.34 -5.50 -11.43
N VAL A 405 31.55 -4.85 -10.29
CA VAL A 405 32.55 -3.80 -10.12
C VAL A 405 33.62 -4.31 -9.16
N SER A 406 34.85 -4.41 -9.62
CA SER A 406 36.02 -4.65 -8.77
C SER A 406 36.90 -3.42 -8.73
N LEU A 407 37.97 -3.48 -7.92
CA LEU A 407 39.00 -2.46 -7.88
C LEU A 407 39.73 -2.25 -9.23
N GLN A 408 39.67 -3.21 -10.17
CA GLN A 408 40.37 -3.15 -11.46
C GLN A 408 39.43 -3.19 -12.67
N GLN A 409 38.34 -3.96 -12.62
CA GLN A 409 37.46 -4.17 -13.78
C GLN A 409 36.01 -3.76 -13.49
N VAL A 410 35.28 -3.47 -14.57
CA VAL A 410 33.83 -3.28 -14.58
C VAL A 410 33.29 -4.19 -15.67
N VAL A 411 32.35 -5.06 -15.33
CA VAL A 411 31.72 -6.01 -16.26
C VAL A 411 30.22 -5.76 -16.27
N LEU A 412 29.62 -5.63 -17.45
CA LEU A 412 28.18 -5.49 -17.65
C LEU A 412 27.64 -6.71 -18.39
N PHE A 413 26.72 -7.43 -17.77
CA PHE A 413 25.94 -8.50 -18.37
C PHE A 413 24.63 -7.95 -18.88
N VAL A 414 24.45 -7.92 -20.20
CA VAL A 414 23.27 -7.33 -20.84
C VAL A 414 23.01 -8.02 -22.17
N GLU A 415 21.75 -8.04 -22.59
CA GLU A 415 21.37 -8.54 -23.92
C GLU A 415 22.06 -7.68 -25.00
N PRO A 416 22.90 -8.27 -25.89
CA PRO A 416 23.63 -7.51 -26.92
C PRO A 416 22.76 -6.59 -27.79
N LEU A 417 21.50 -6.96 -28.02
CA LEU A 417 20.54 -6.11 -28.74
C LEU A 417 20.33 -4.73 -28.08
N LYS A 418 20.50 -4.63 -26.76
CA LYS A 418 20.35 -3.38 -26.00
C LYS A 418 21.44 -2.36 -26.29
N LEU A 419 22.63 -2.83 -26.65
CA LEU A 419 23.81 -2.01 -26.94
C LEU A 419 24.08 -1.85 -28.44
N LYS A 420 23.08 -2.09 -29.29
CA LYS A 420 23.23 -2.04 -30.76
C LYS A 420 23.58 -0.66 -31.30
N VAL A 421 23.32 0.40 -30.55
CA VAL A 421 23.55 1.78 -30.97
C VAL A 421 25.02 2.12 -30.69
N ALA A 422 25.80 2.39 -31.76
CA ALA A 422 27.25 2.59 -31.69
C ALA A 422 27.72 3.60 -30.60
N PRO A 423 27.04 4.75 -30.39
CA PRO A 423 27.35 5.66 -29.28
C PRO A 423 27.43 5.03 -27.89
N ILE A 424 26.70 3.96 -27.60
CA ILE A 424 26.69 3.33 -26.26
C ILE A 424 27.99 2.59 -26.00
N ARG A 425 28.53 1.90 -27.00
CA ARG A 425 29.81 1.19 -26.89
C ARG A 425 30.98 2.15 -26.73
N GLU A 426 30.92 3.27 -27.42
CA GLU A 426 31.86 4.38 -27.28
C GLU A 426 31.78 5.00 -25.88
N HIS A 427 30.58 5.31 -25.39
CA HIS A 427 30.36 5.83 -24.03
C HIS A 427 30.96 4.93 -22.94
N LEU A 428 30.80 3.62 -23.08
CA LEU A 428 31.31 2.61 -22.14
C LEU A 428 32.77 2.19 -22.39
N ASP A 429 33.37 2.70 -23.46
CA ASP A 429 34.67 2.28 -23.98
C ASP A 429 34.82 0.76 -24.14
N SER A 430 33.74 0.08 -24.54
CA SER A 430 33.68 -1.39 -24.48
C SER A 430 34.52 -2.10 -25.53
N ASP A 431 34.78 -1.45 -26.67
CA ASP A 431 35.51 -2.05 -27.78
C ASP A 431 37.05 -2.02 -27.54
N ARG A 432 37.54 -1.28 -26.53
CA ARG A 432 38.97 -1.21 -26.14
C ARG A 432 39.32 -2.02 -24.89
N CYS A 433 38.44 -2.92 -24.43
CA CYS A 433 38.80 -3.88 -23.37
C CYS A 433 39.45 -5.14 -23.98
N PRO A 434 40.64 -5.60 -23.52
CA PRO A 434 41.40 -5.16 -22.34
C PRO A 434 42.36 -3.99 -22.62
N ARG A 435 42.60 -3.18 -21.56
CA ARG A 435 43.24 -1.86 -21.59
C ARG A 435 44.71 -1.88 -22.01
N GLU A 436 45.16 -0.77 -22.59
CA GLU A 436 46.57 -0.47 -22.82
C GLU A 436 47.23 0.18 -21.59
N GLN A 437 46.49 0.95 -20.77
CA GLN A 437 46.99 1.62 -19.56
C GLN A 437 46.19 1.32 -18.28
N PRO A 438 46.80 1.40 -17.08
CA PRO A 438 46.12 1.14 -15.80
C PRO A 438 44.94 2.07 -15.48
N ASP A 439 45.03 3.34 -15.89
CA ASP A 439 44.05 4.39 -15.55
C ASP A 439 42.87 4.48 -16.54
N ASP A 440 42.95 3.84 -17.70
CA ASP A 440 41.87 3.83 -18.70
C ASP A 440 40.69 3.00 -18.20
N LEU A 441 39.53 3.61 -17.93
CA LEU A 441 38.32 2.89 -17.54
C LEU A 441 37.56 2.39 -18.78
N CYS A 442 37.34 1.08 -18.85
CA CYS A 442 36.51 0.44 -19.87
C CYS A 442 35.52 -0.55 -19.22
N VAL A 443 34.36 -0.77 -19.84
CA VAL A 443 33.34 -1.74 -19.40
C VAL A 443 33.32 -2.97 -20.30
N GLU A 444 33.64 -4.13 -19.72
CA GLU A 444 33.58 -5.40 -20.43
C GLU A 444 32.12 -5.85 -20.60
N ILE A 445 31.70 -6.08 -21.84
CA ILE A 445 30.32 -6.52 -22.15
C ILE A 445 30.24 -8.04 -22.24
N ARG A 446 29.30 -8.63 -21.51
CA ARG A 446 28.95 -10.06 -21.56
C ARG A 446 27.46 -10.26 -21.81
N ARG A 447 27.08 -11.44 -22.32
CA ARG A 447 25.67 -11.80 -22.50
C ARG A 447 24.99 -11.93 -21.15
N TYR A 448 23.75 -11.47 -21.07
CA TYR A 448 22.94 -11.46 -19.85
C TYR A 448 22.90 -12.82 -19.13
N GLU A 449 22.69 -13.90 -19.87
CA GLU A 449 22.52 -15.25 -19.32
C GLU A 449 23.81 -15.84 -18.74
N ASN A 450 24.98 -15.31 -19.13
CA ASN A 450 26.27 -15.83 -18.71
C ASN A 450 26.63 -15.45 -17.28
N VAL A 451 25.90 -14.54 -16.64
CA VAL A 451 26.16 -14.06 -15.27
C VAL A 451 26.41 -15.19 -14.28
N PHE A 452 25.59 -16.25 -14.31
CA PHE A 452 25.70 -17.39 -13.37
C PHE A 452 26.96 -18.24 -13.58
N ASN A 453 27.48 -18.30 -14.80
CA ASN A 453 28.69 -19.08 -15.13
C ASN A 453 29.97 -18.26 -14.95
N ASP A 454 29.87 -16.95 -15.17
CA ASP A 454 31.02 -16.06 -15.24
C ASP A 454 31.34 -15.39 -13.89
N LEU A 455 30.34 -15.08 -13.07
CA LEU A 455 30.57 -14.52 -11.74
C LEU A 455 31.55 -15.33 -10.89
N PRO A 456 31.46 -16.67 -10.77
CA PRO A 456 32.43 -17.46 -10.01
C PRO A 456 33.87 -17.30 -10.50
N ARG A 457 34.05 -17.10 -11.82
CA ARG A 457 35.36 -16.91 -12.45
C ARG A 457 35.89 -15.50 -12.20
N LEU A 458 35.03 -14.49 -12.32
CA LEU A 458 35.36 -13.08 -12.06
C LEU A 458 35.74 -12.85 -10.59
N THR A 459 35.12 -13.57 -9.68
CA THR A 459 35.38 -13.50 -8.23
C THR A 459 36.39 -14.54 -7.74
N ALA A 460 37.03 -15.30 -8.63
CA ALA A 460 37.94 -16.38 -8.25
C ALA A 460 39.15 -15.88 -7.46
N LYS A 461 39.68 -14.70 -7.81
CA LYS A 461 40.83 -14.06 -7.14
C LYS A 461 40.43 -13.11 -5.99
N ALA A 462 39.15 -12.80 -5.84
CA ALA A 462 38.66 -11.98 -4.74
C ALA A 462 38.66 -12.78 -3.43
N ASN A 463 39.02 -12.15 -2.32
CA ASN A 463 38.87 -12.69 -0.98
C ASN A 463 37.47 -12.38 -0.43
N SER A 464 36.92 -11.21 -0.77
CA SER A 464 35.61 -10.78 -0.32
C SER A 464 34.85 -10.02 -1.40
N VAL A 465 33.57 -10.38 -1.57
CA VAL A 465 32.68 -9.77 -2.54
C VAL A 465 31.40 -9.37 -1.84
N LEU A 466 31.01 -8.11 -2.01
CA LEU A 466 29.76 -7.60 -1.52
C LEU A 466 28.61 -8.09 -2.40
N LEU A 467 27.66 -8.73 -1.74
CA LEU A 467 26.36 -9.10 -2.24
C LEU A 467 25.32 -8.20 -1.55
N PRO A 468 24.70 -7.25 -2.28
CA PRO A 468 23.66 -6.40 -1.74
C PRO A 468 22.59 -7.19 -0.97
N SER A 469 22.34 -6.81 0.28
CA SER A 469 21.21 -7.28 1.08
C SER A 469 20.01 -6.33 0.93
N ARG A 470 18.85 -6.75 1.44
CA ARG A 470 17.62 -5.95 1.44
C ARG A 470 17.82 -4.62 2.16
N TYR A 471 17.33 -3.54 1.56
CA TYR A 471 17.33 -2.20 2.15
C TYR A 471 16.23 -1.31 1.55
N ALA A 472 15.23 -0.97 2.37
CA ALA A 472 13.98 -0.31 1.95
C ALA A 472 13.31 -1.01 0.73
N TYR A 473 13.28 -0.35 -0.43
CA TYR A 473 12.72 -0.86 -1.69
C TYR A 473 13.67 -1.76 -2.48
N SER A 474 14.96 -1.79 -2.14
CA SER A 474 15.93 -2.70 -2.77
C SER A 474 15.83 -4.08 -2.13
N GLY A 475 15.47 -5.10 -2.91
CA GLY A 475 15.31 -6.47 -2.43
C GLY A 475 16.62 -7.20 -2.12
N GLY A 476 17.77 -6.63 -2.50
CA GLY A 476 19.07 -7.31 -2.48
C GLY A 476 19.20 -8.33 -3.61
N VAL A 477 20.30 -9.09 -3.62
CA VAL A 477 20.55 -10.10 -4.66
C VAL A 477 19.56 -11.26 -4.60
N SER A 478 19.23 -11.83 -5.76
CA SER A 478 18.49 -13.10 -5.81
C SER A 478 19.28 -14.24 -5.15
N PHE A 479 18.57 -15.24 -4.64
CA PHE A 479 19.19 -16.42 -4.03
C PHE A 479 20.09 -17.16 -5.02
N ALA A 480 19.72 -17.19 -6.31
CA ALA A 480 20.55 -17.76 -7.37
C ALA A 480 21.91 -17.07 -7.51
N ILE A 481 21.97 -15.73 -7.46
CA ILE A 481 23.22 -14.98 -7.48
C ILE A 481 24.00 -15.21 -6.19
N TYR A 482 23.32 -15.22 -5.04
CA TYR A 482 23.93 -15.47 -3.74
C TYR A 482 24.64 -16.82 -3.70
N GLU A 483 24.00 -17.89 -4.15
CA GLU A 483 24.60 -19.23 -4.15
C GLU A 483 25.76 -19.40 -5.13
N THR A 484 25.79 -18.60 -6.20
CA THR A 484 26.82 -18.65 -7.24
C THR A 484 28.22 -18.29 -6.71
N ILE A 485 28.30 -17.38 -5.72
CA ILE A 485 29.59 -16.99 -5.11
C ILE A 485 29.92 -17.97 -3.97
N PRO A 486 31.17 -18.44 -3.75
CA PRO A 486 31.52 -19.30 -2.61
C PRO A 486 31.24 -18.64 -1.24
N ALA A 487 30.72 -19.41 -0.28
CA ALA A 487 30.23 -18.90 1.01
C ALA A 487 31.27 -18.12 1.83
N ASP A 488 32.53 -18.54 1.81
CA ASP A 488 33.67 -17.90 2.48
C ASP A 488 33.95 -16.48 1.96
N LYS A 489 33.61 -16.23 0.69
CA LYS A 489 33.84 -14.95 0.00
C LYS A 489 32.67 -13.97 0.10
N ARG A 490 31.48 -14.44 0.49
CA ARG A 490 30.27 -13.60 0.55
C ARG A 490 30.39 -12.61 1.71
N ARG A 491 30.11 -11.34 1.43
CA ARG A 491 29.80 -10.32 2.43
C ARG A 491 28.46 -9.72 2.07
N THR A 492 27.54 -9.66 3.03
CA THR A 492 26.19 -9.15 2.81
C THR A 492 25.99 -7.86 3.58
N SER A 493 25.66 -6.79 2.87
CA SER A 493 25.24 -5.51 3.43
C SER A 493 24.43 -4.76 2.37
N PRO A 494 23.70 -3.69 2.74
CA PRO A 494 23.09 -2.80 1.75
C PRO A 494 24.13 -2.29 0.75
N SER A 495 23.72 -2.09 -0.50
CA SER A 495 24.58 -1.52 -1.53
C SER A 495 24.90 -0.06 -1.20
N PRO A 496 26.19 0.37 -1.24
CA PRO A 496 26.53 1.78 -1.05
C PRO A 496 25.95 2.68 -2.15
N LEU A 497 25.69 2.14 -3.34
CA LEU A 497 25.10 2.89 -4.46
C LEU A 497 23.71 3.43 -4.11
N ILE A 498 22.98 2.80 -3.19
CA ILE A 498 21.68 3.29 -2.71
C ILE A 498 21.82 4.70 -2.12
N LEU A 499 22.81 4.89 -1.24
CA LEU A 499 23.01 6.18 -0.57
C LEU A 499 23.62 7.21 -1.54
N LEU A 500 24.55 6.77 -2.39
CA LEU A 500 25.21 7.63 -3.37
C LEU A 500 24.20 8.26 -4.36
N LYS A 501 23.26 7.47 -4.90
CA LYS A 501 22.24 7.98 -5.83
C LYS A 501 21.08 8.72 -5.15
N ALA A 502 20.82 8.41 -3.88
CA ALA A 502 19.80 9.11 -3.10
C ALA A 502 20.18 10.58 -2.87
N THR A 503 21.49 10.88 -2.71
CA THR A 503 22.04 12.24 -2.58
C THR A 503 22.15 12.89 -3.96
N LYS A 504 21.13 13.65 -4.38
CA LYS A 504 21.13 14.29 -5.70
C LYS A 504 22.21 15.38 -5.76
N ASN A 505 23.02 15.36 -6.81
CA ASN A 505 24.00 16.43 -7.04
C ASN A 505 23.31 17.73 -7.53
N ALA A 506 24.05 18.83 -7.65
CA ALA A 506 23.46 20.13 -7.99
C ALA A 506 22.70 20.14 -9.34
N ILE A 507 23.17 19.38 -10.34
CA ILE A 507 22.50 19.25 -11.64
C ILE A 507 21.21 18.43 -11.51
N GLU A 508 21.26 17.30 -10.79
CA GLU A 508 20.07 16.47 -10.54
C GLU A 508 19.03 17.22 -9.68
N VAL A 509 19.45 18.00 -8.69
CA VAL A 509 18.56 18.83 -7.86
C VAL A 509 17.79 19.83 -8.73
N GLU A 510 18.50 20.54 -9.60
CA GLU A 510 17.88 21.53 -10.48
C GLU A 510 17.00 20.86 -11.54
N GLY A 511 17.45 19.74 -12.10
CA GLY A 511 16.66 18.91 -13.00
C GLY A 511 15.34 18.44 -12.37
N MET A 512 15.39 17.92 -11.14
CA MET A 512 14.20 17.50 -10.40
C MET A 512 13.23 18.68 -10.19
N LYS A 513 13.73 19.86 -9.82
CA LYS A 513 12.88 21.07 -9.68
C LYS A 513 12.22 21.47 -11.00
N ASN A 514 12.96 21.40 -12.11
CA ASN A 514 12.46 21.72 -13.44
C ASN A 514 11.43 20.69 -13.94
N ALA A 515 11.67 19.39 -13.71
CA ALA A 515 10.69 18.33 -13.99
C ALA A 515 9.36 18.58 -13.27
N HIS A 516 9.41 18.92 -11.97
CA HIS A 516 8.20 19.21 -11.20
C HIS A 516 7.50 20.51 -11.64
N MET A 517 8.24 21.53 -12.12
CA MET A 517 7.63 22.73 -12.70
C MET A 517 6.84 22.39 -13.97
N LYS A 518 7.45 21.62 -14.88
CA LYS A 518 6.82 21.14 -16.12
C LYS A 518 5.59 20.30 -15.81
N ASP A 519 5.68 19.40 -14.84
CA ASP A 519 4.57 18.54 -14.41
C ASP A 519 3.43 19.35 -13.78
N ALA A 520 3.74 20.33 -12.93
CA ALA A 520 2.75 21.22 -12.34
C ALA A 520 1.98 22.01 -13.39
N VAL A 521 2.64 22.46 -14.46
CA VAL A 521 2.01 23.13 -15.61
C VAL A 521 1.05 22.20 -16.34
N ALA A 522 1.50 20.98 -16.68
CA ALA A 522 0.68 19.98 -17.34
C ALA A 522 -0.57 19.64 -16.53
N LEU A 523 -0.39 19.39 -15.23
CA LEU A 523 -1.48 19.02 -14.33
C LEU A 523 -2.45 20.19 -14.10
N CYS A 524 -1.97 21.42 -13.88
CA CYS A 524 -2.85 22.58 -13.72
C CYS A 524 -3.67 22.87 -14.99
N ASP A 525 -3.08 22.70 -16.18
CA ASP A 525 -3.82 22.91 -17.42
C ASP A 525 -4.86 21.81 -17.66
N PHE A 526 -4.49 20.56 -17.44
CA PHE A 526 -5.42 19.44 -17.48
C PHE A 526 -6.58 19.63 -16.49
N LEU A 527 -6.28 19.93 -15.22
CA LEU A 527 -7.31 20.12 -14.18
C LEU A 527 -8.24 21.29 -14.50
N SER A 528 -7.72 22.36 -15.13
CA SER A 528 -8.55 23.47 -15.57
C SER A 528 -9.56 23.06 -16.63
N LEU A 529 -9.15 22.22 -17.60
CA LEU A 529 -10.04 21.66 -18.62
C LEU A 529 -11.07 20.72 -18.00
N LEU A 530 -10.60 19.76 -17.19
CA LEU A 530 -11.44 18.76 -16.56
C LEU A 530 -12.54 19.43 -15.73
N GLN A 531 -12.17 20.38 -14.87
CA GLN A 531 -13.13 21.08 -14.04
C GLN A 531 -14.15 21.86 -14.88
N GLU A 532 -13.71 22.63 -15.88
CA GLU A 532 -14.60 23.39 -16.78
C GLU A 532 -15.63 22.45 -17.44
N GLN A 533 -15.17 21.37 -18.05
CA GLN A 533 -16.03 20.47 -18.81
C GLN A 533 -16.99 19.65 -17.94
N VAL A 534 -16.57 19.22 -16.75
CA VAL A 534 -17.46 18.54 -15.80
C VAL A 534 -18.58 19.50 -15.33
N HIS A 535 -18.26 20.79 -15.10
CA HIS A 535 -19.28 21.78 -14.72
C HIS A 535 -20.24 22.13 -15.86
N GLU A 536 -19.74 22.21 -17.10
CA GLU A 536 -20.59 22.46 -18.27
C GLU A 536 -21.53 21.29 -18.62
N GLY A 537 -21.13 20.06 -18.28
CA GLY A 537 -21.91 18.84 -18.55
C GLY A 537 -22.03 18.47 -20.03
N LYS A 538 -21.29 19.13 -20.93
CA LYS A 538 -21.31 18.87 -22.38
C LYS A 538 -20.43 17.70 -22.81
N VAL A 539 -19.38 17.41 -22.04
CA VAL A 539 -18.43 16.35 -22.31
C VAL A 539 -18.49 15.35 -21.17
N GLN A 540 -18.78 14.09 -21.49
CA GLN A 540 -18.73 13.02 -20.52
C GLN A 540 -17.28 12.68 -20.18
N TRP A 541 -16.97 12.66 -18.89
CA TRP A 541 -15.70 12.24 -18.34
C TRP A 541 -15.86 10.91 -17.62
N ASP A 542 -14.85 10.08 -17.74
CA ASP A 542 -14.69 8.83 -17.00
C ASP A 542 -13.23 8.68 -16.57
N GLU A 543 -12.95 7.72 -15.70
CA GLU A 543 -11.62 7.53 -15.11
C GLU A 543 -10.55 7.23 -16.16
N LEU A 544 -10.84 6.38 -17.15
CA LEU A 544 -9.91 6.07 -18.23
C LEU A 544 -9.59 7.30 -19.10
N LYS A 545 -10.59 8.14 -19.35
CA LYS A 545 -10.39 9.40 -20.08
C LYS A 545 -9.51 10.37 -19.30
N VAL A 546 -9.66 10.44 -17.98
CA VAL A 546 -8.74 11.22 -17.12
C VAL A 546 -7.30 10.73 -17.28
N VAL A 547 -7.07 9.42 -17.22
CA VAL A 547 -5.74 8.82 -17.41
C VAL A 547 -5.14 9.24 -18.77
N HIS A 548 -5.85 8.96 -19.86
CA HIS A 548 -5.31 9.21 -21.20
C HIS A 548 -5.07 10.70 -21.48
N THR A 549 -6.03 11.57 -21.12
CA THR A 549 -5.88 13.00 -21.39
C THR A 549 -4.79 13.63 -20.51
N LEU A 550 -4.62 13.21 -19.26
CA LEU A 550 -3.51 13.72 -18.45
C LEU A 550 -2.14 13.34 -19.03
N ASP A 551 -1.99 12.11 -19.54
CA ASP A 551 -0.77 11.68 -20.22
C ASP A 551 -0.48 12.53 -21.47
N GLU A 552 -1.50 12.86 -22.26
CA GLU A 552 -1.36 13.77 -23.42
C GLU A 552 -0.86 15.16 -23.01
N TYR A 553 -1.33 15.70 -21.88
CA TYR A 553 -0.90 16.99 -21.36
C TYR A 553 0.56 16.96 -20.87
N ARG A 554 0.99 15.86 -20.26
CA ARG A 554 2.39 15.65 -19.86
C ARG A 554 3.32 15.49 -21.07
N GLN A 555 2.88 14.78 -22.11
CA GLN A 555 3.67 14.59 -23.34
C GLN A 555 3.94 15.89 -24.09
N GLN A 556 3.12 16.94 -23.88
CA GLN A 556 3.38 18.27 -24.42
C GLN A 556 4.52 19.02 -23.72
N GLN A 557 4.95 18.58 -22.54
CA GLN A 557 6.03 19.22 -21.79
C GLN A 557 7.39 18.72 -22.28
N ASP A 558 8.38 19.62 -22.25
CA ASP A 558 9.73 19.31 -22.71
C ASP A 558 10.38 18.18 -21.89
N MET A 559 11.17 17.35 -22.57
CA MET A 559 11.88 16.20 -22.02
C MET A 559 11.01 15.08 -21.43
N ASN A 560 9.68 15.13 -21.56
CA ASN A 560 8.81 14.04 -21.09
C ASN A 560 9.12 12.72 -21.82
N ARG A 561 9.06 11.61 -21.09
CA ARG A 561 9.35 10.24 -21.54
C ARG A 561 8.24 9.25 -21.14
N GLY A 562 7.04 9.77 -20.85
CA GLY A 562 5.89 9.00 -20.41
C GLY A 562 5.67 9.07 -18.89
N PRO A 563 4.70 8.30 -18.37
CA PRO A 563 4.36 8.32 -16.95
C PRO A 563 5.35 7.54 -16.08
N SER A 564 5.53 7.96 -14.82
CA SER A 564 6.41 7.30 -13.83
C SER A 564 5.76 6.12 -13.11
N PHE A 565 4.44 5.97 -13.22
CA PHE A 565 3.65 4.81 -12.85
C PHE A 565 2.28 4.86 -13.56
N SER A 566 1.45 3.83 -13.41
CA SER A 566 0.09 3.86 -13.96
C SER A 566 -0.76 4.88 -13.18
N THR A 567 -1.19 5.96 -13.84
CA THR A 567 -2.10 6.97 -13.26
C THR A 567 -3.30 6.31 -12.60
N ILE A 568 -3.56 6.69 -11.35
CA ILE A 568 -4.73 6.33 -10.58
C ILE A 568 -5.73 7.49 -10.74
N ALA A 569 -6.78 7.24 -11.51
CA ALA A 569 -7.96 8.11 -11.55
C ALA A 569 -9.11 7.33 -10.90
N ALA A 570 -9.53 7.75 -9.71
CA ALA A 570 -10.46 6.97 -8.89
C ALA A 570 -11.63 7.83 -8.43
N PHE A 571 -12.82 7.56 -8.95
CA PHE A 571 -14.05 8.33 -8.68
C PHE A 571 -14.96 7.60 -7.68
N GLY A 572 -15.39 8.32 -6.65
CA GLY A 572 -16.28 7.81 -5.61
C GLY A 572 -15.75 6.53 -4.95
N PRO A 573 -16.52 5.43 -4.91
CA PRO A 573 -16.10 4.21 -4.21
C PRO A 573 -14.78 3.61 -4.70
N ASN A 574 -14.40 3.83 -5.96
CA ASN A 574 -13.10 3.39 -6.48
C ASN A 574 -11.93 4.07 -5.75
N GLY A 575 -12.13 5.29 -5.25
CA GLY A 575 -11.15 6.03 -4.47
C GLY A 575 -10.78 5.36 -3.15
N ALA A 576 -11.60 4.43 -2.63
CA ALA A 576 -11.26 3.68 -1.42
C ALA A 576 -10.24 2.55 -1.67
N VAL A 577 -10.02 2.15 -2.93
CA VAL A 577 -9.00 1.17 -3.29
C VAL A 577 -7.68 1.91 -3.51
N ILE A 578 -6.76 1.79 -2.56
CA ILE A 578 -5.56 2.64 -2.43
C ILE A 578 -4.75 2.74 -3.74
N HIS A 579 -4.50 1.59 -4.38
CA HIS A 579 -3.82 1.49 -5.69
C HIS A 579 -4.78 1.11 -6.82
N TYR A 580 -5.99 1.69 -6.84
CA TYR A 580 -6.96 1.49 -7.91
C TYR A 580 -6.35 1.77 -9.28
N ARG A 581 -6.63 0.91 -10.26
CA ARG A 581 -6.30 1.16 -11.65
C ARG A 581 -7.57 1.01 -12.48
N PRO A 582 -8.01 2.07 -13.18
CA PRO A 582 -9.19 1.97 -14.02
C PRO A 582 -8.97 0.94 -15.12
N SER A 583 -10.01 0.15 -15.36
CA SER A 583 -10.11 -0.85 -16.42
C SER A 583 -11.42 -0.65 -17.16
N LEU A 584 -11.59 -1.23 -18.35
CA LEU A 584 -12.85 -1.12 -19.09
C LEU A 584 -14.05 -1.61 -18.27
N GLU A 585 -13.82 -2.59 -17.40
CA GLU A 585 -14.82 -3.24 -16.57
C GLU A 585 -15.16 -2.44 -15.31
N THR A 586 -14.20 -1.66 -14.78
CA THR A 586 -14.36 -0.90 -13.51
C THR A 586 -14.52 0.60 -13.70
N ASN A 587 -14.37 1.09 -14.95
CA ASN A 587 -14.40 2.50 -15.30
C ASN A 587 -15.70 3.17 -14.86
N ARG A 588 -15.60 4.25 -14.10
CA ARG A 588 -16.77 5.04 -13.66
C ARG A 588 -16.87 6.37 -14.38
N ILE A 589 -18.11 6.75 -14.68
CA ILE A 589 -18.43 8.10 -15.13
C ILE A 589 -18.21 9.07 -13.98
N ILE A 590 -17.53 10.17 -14.27
CA ILE A 590 -17.23 11.24 -13.33
C ILE A 590 -18.34 12.28 -13.42
N ASP A 591 -19.00 12.50 -12.28
CA ASP A 591 -20.00 13.56 -12.10
C ASP A 591 -19.65 14.43 -10.87
N ASN A 592 -20.63 15.13 -10.32
CA ASN A 592 -20.45 16.06 -9.20
C ASN A 592 -20.82 15.45 -7.83
N SER A 593 -21.05 14.14 -7.74
CA SER A 593 -21.59 13.47 -6.55
C SER A 593 -20.55 13.05 -5.51
N SER A 594 -19.28 12.91 -5.89
CA SER A 594 -18.23 12.40 -5.00
C SER A 594 -16.84 12.93 -5.33
N PHE A 595 -15.83 12.42 -4.61
CA PHE A 595 -14.44 12.74 -4.83
C PHE A 595 -13.86 12.05 -6.07
N LEU A 596 -12.91 12.71 -6.70
CA LEU A 596 -11.99 12.16 -7.70
C LEU A 596 -10.56 12.27 -7.15
N ILE A 597 -9.90 11.14 -6.92
CA ILE A 597 -8.45 11.08 -6.68
C ILE A 597 -7.76 11.02 -8.05
N ILE A 598 -6.77 11.88 -8.24
CA ILE A 598 -5.83 11.80 -9.36
C ILE A 598 -4.44 11.71 -8.75
N ASP A 599 -3.88 10.52 -8.79
CA ASP A 599 -2.50 10.24 -8.41
C ASP A 599 -1.73 9.81 -9.65
N SER A 600 -0.68 10.56 -9.97
CA SER A 600 -0.02 10.46 -11.26
C SER A 600 1.35 11.14 -11.27
N GLY A 601 2.26 10.64 -12.10
CA GLY A 601 3.58 11.25 -12.27
C GLY A 601 4.15 11.04 -13.67
N GLY A 602 5.26 11.71 -13.95
CA GLY A 602 5.95 11.72 -15.23
C GLY A 602 7.44 11.41 -15.10
N GLN A 603 7.97 10.72 -16.10
CA GLN A 603 9.40 10.59 -16.33
C GLN A 603 9.85 11.72 -17.27
N TYR A 604 10.85 12.48 -16.85
CA TYR A 604 11.52 13.50 -17.65
C TYR A 604 13.01 13.19 -17.68
N LEU A 605 13.73 13.55 -18.76
CA LEU A 605 15.18 13.30 -18.83
C LEU A 605 15.95 13.90 -17.64
N ASP A 606 15.42 14.96 -17.05
CA ASP A 606 15.97 15.72 -15.94
C ASP A 606 15.35 15.37 -14.57
N GLY A 607 14.35 14.49 -14.49
CA GLY A 607 13.78 14.09 -13.19
C GLY A 607 12.54 13.19 -13.26
N THR A 608 12.12 12.69 -12.10
CA THR A 608 10.88 11.89 -11.93
C THR A 608 9.91 12.67 -11.06
N THR A 609 8.62 12.65 -11.39
CA THR A 609 7.57 13.30 -10.59
C THR A 609 6.58 12.29 -10.03
N ASP A 610 5.97 12.67 -8.91
CA ASP A 610 4.85 11.99 -8.27
C ASP A 610 3.96 13.03 -7.57
N VAL A 611 2.65 12.97 -7.81
CA VAL A 611 1.71 13.94 -7.25
C VAL A 611 0.28 13.42 -7.25
N THR A 612 -0.30 13.44 -6.05
CA THR A 612 -1.72 13.19 -5.82
C THR A 612 -2.49 14.44 -5.42
N ARG A 613 -3.63 14.68 -6.07
CA ARG A 613 -4.64 15.65 -5.61
C ARG A 613 -6.02 15.00 -5.62
N THR A 614 -6.85 15.38 -4.64
CA THR A 614 -8.24 14.94 -4.52
C THR A 614 -9.17 16.13 -4.73
N PHE A 615 -10.16 15.98 -5.63
CA PHE A 615 -11.12 17.04 -5.98
C PHE A 615 -12.56 16.59 -5.78
N HIS A 616 -13.47 17.55 -5.62
CA HIS A 616 -14.92 17.33 -5.65
C HIS A 616 -15.57 18.37 -6.55
N PHE A 617 -16.32 17.95 -7.57
CA PHE A 617 -16.92 18.87 -8.57
C PHE A 617 -18.32 19.36 -8.20
N GLY A 618 -18.94 18.81 -7.15
CA GLY A 618 -20.18 19.32 -6.57
C GLY A 618 -20.02 19.78 -5.12
N ARG A 619 -20.97 19.45 -4.25
CA ARG A 619 -20.96 19.83 -2.83
C ARG A 619 -20.52 18.68 -1.92
N ALA A 620 -19.28 18.74 -1.45
CA ALA A 620 -18.78 17.82 -0.43
C ALA A 620 -19.52 18.01 0.92
N THR A 621 -19.77 16.89 1.61
CA THR A 621 -20.36 16.87 2.96
C THR A 621 -19.39 17.43 4.02
N GLN A 622 -19.91 17.80 5.19
CA GLN A 622 -19.08 18.31 6.27
C GLN A 622 -18.04 17.28 6.74
N ARG A 623 -18.43 15.99 6.83
CA ARG A 623 -17.54 14.88 7.19
C ARG A 623 -16.41 14.74 6.16
N GLN A 624 -16.73 14.79 4.87
CA GLN A 624 -15.73 14.72 3.79
C GLN A 624 -14.72 15.88 3.87
N LYS A 625 -15.18 17.11 4.11
CA LYS A 625 -14.31 18.28 4.28
C LYS A 625 -13.44 18.20 5.53
N GLU A 626 -14.00 17.75 6.65
CA GLU A 626 -13.24 17.55 7.88
C GLU A 626 -12.09 16.56 7.67
N ILE A 627 -12.38 15.40 7.06
CA ILE A 627 -11.35 14.38 6.80
C ILE A 627 -10.30 14.91 5.82
N TYR A 628 -10.70 15.55 4.72
CA TYR A 628 -9.78 16.21 3.79
C TYR A 628 -8.84 17.18 4.52
N THR A 629 -9.41 18.00 5.40
CA THR A 629 -8.65 18.98 6.18
C THR A 629 -7.66 18.30 7.12
N ARG A 630 -8.05 17.20 7.78
CA ARG A 630 -7.14 16.44 8.67
C ARG A 630 -5.98 15.79 7.91
N VAL A 631 -6.24 15.24 6.72
CA VAL A 631 -5.19 14.72 5.83
C VAL A 631 -4.23 15.85 5.45
N LEU A 632 -4.76 17.01 5.04
CA LEU A 632 -3.96 18.18 4.69
C LEU A 632 -3.13 18.70 5.88
N MET A 633 -3.70 18.73 7.09
CA MET A 633 -2.98 19.13 8.30
C MET A 633 -1.78 18.22 8.56
N GLY A 634 -1.93 16.91 8.33
CA GLY A 634 -0.84 15.94 8.41
C GLY A 634 0.30 16.25 7.43
N ALA A 635 -0.03 16.47 6.15
CA ALA A 635 0.94 16.83 5.13
C ALA A 635 1.67 18.15 5.47
N ILE A 636 0.94 19.17 5.92
CA ILE A 636 1.54 20.46 6.30
C ILE A 636 2.51 20.30 7.48
N ASP A 637 2.12 19.53 8.49
CA ASP A 637 2.97 19.32 9.67
C ASP A 637 4.25 18.56 9.32
N LEU A 638 4.18 17.58 8.41
CA LEU A 638 5.38 16.91 7.91
C LEU A 638 6.23 17.87 7.07
N ALA A 639 5.65 18.58 6.10
CA ALA A 639 6.36 19.52 5.24
C ALA A 639 7.01 20.70 5.99
N THR A 640 6.55 21.02 7.21
CA THR A 640 7.12 22.08 8.07
C THR A 640 8.04 21.58 9.18
N LEU A 641 8.24 20.26 9.28
CA LEU A 641 9.06 19.67 10.31
C LEU A 641 10.52 20.13 10.23
N VAL A 642 11.10 20.45 11.39
CA VAL A 642 12.53 20.69 11.56
C VAL A 642 13.02 19.81 12.70
N PHE A 643 14.08 19.05 12.46
CA PHE A 643 14.51 17.96 13.32
C PHE A 643 16.04 17.77 13.26
N PRO A 644 16.67 17.19 14.30
CA PRO A 644 18.09 16.84 14.23
C PRO A 644 18.32 15.67 13.28
N ASP A 645 19.43 15.67 12.55
CA ASP A 645 19.76 14.64 11.54
C ASP A 645 19.89 13.21 12.08
N SER A 646 20.05 13.06 13.40
CA SER A 646 19.99 11.77 14.12
C SER A 646 18.62 11.07 14.09
N ILE A 647 17.54 11.72 13.64
CA ILE A 647 16.20 11.12 13.56
C ILE A 647 16.01 10.39 12.22
N ASP A 648 15.50 9.17 12.29
CA ASP A 648 15.17 8.34 11.14
C ASP A 648 13.71 8.55 10.65
N ASP A 649 13.44 8.08 9.44
CA ASP A 649 12.15 8.18 8.74
C ASP A 649 10.96 7.51 9.44
N THR A 650 11.15 6.45 10.23
CA THR A 650 10.06 5.78 10.94
C THR A 650 9.49 6.63 12.08
N ARG A 651 10.33 7.48 12.69
CA ARG A 651 9.95 8.32 13.84
C ARG A 651 9.10 9.52 13.46
N ILE A 652 9.12 9.95 12.20
CA ILE A 652 8.38 11.12 11.74
C ILE A 652 7.03 10.78 11.11
N ASP A 653 6.77 9.52 10.79
CA ASP A 653 5.50 9.07 10.16
C ASP A 653 4.26 9.45 10.99
N VAL A 654 4.36 9.42 12.32
CA VAL A 654 3.27 9.80 13.22
C VAL A 654 2.85 11.27 13.08
N ILE A 655 3.74 12.15 12.61
CA ILE A 655 3.46 13.58 12.42
C ILE A 655 2.37 13.78 11.37
N ALA A 656 2.37 12.99 10.31
CA ALA A 656 1.32 13.03 9.28
C ALA A 656 0.01 12.37 9.74
N ARG A 657 0.07 11.41 10.67
CA ARG A 657 -1.10 10.64 11.15
C ARG A 657 -1.86 11.28 12.29
N GLN A 658 -1.19 12.10 13.12
CA GLN A 658 -1.74 12.55 14.41
C GLN A 658 -3.14 13.19 14.31
N HIS A 659 -3.43 13.90 13.22
CA HIS A 659 -4.72 14.56 13.01
C HIS A 659 -5.86 13.60 12.67
N LEU A 660 -5.55 12.49 11.97
CA LEU A 660 -6.48 11.39 11.74
C LEU A 660 -6.67 10.55 13.02
N TYR A 661 -5.58 10.24 13.73
CA TYR A 661 -5.62 9.52 15.00
C TYR A 661 -6.49 10.24 16.04
N SER A 662 -6.41 11.57 16.13
CA SER A 662 -7.25 12.36 17.02
C SER A 662 -8.76 12.22 16.77
N ALA A 663 -9.14 11.73 15.58
CA ALA A 663 -10.51 11.45 15.16
C ALA A 663 -10.82 9.94 15.09
N GLY A 664 -9.89 9.06 15.52
CA GLY A 664 -10.04 7.60 15.43
C GLY A 664 -9.96 7.06 14.00
N LEU A 665 -9.26 7.77 13.10
CA LEU A 665 -9.07 7.41 11.68
C LEU A 665 -7.59 7.08 11.40
N ASP A 666 -7.33 6.35 10.31
CA ASP A 666 -5.96 5.99 9.86
C ASP A 666 -5.94 5.66 8.35
N TYR A 667 -4.75 5.41 7.79
CA TYR A 667 -4.52 4.91 6.43
C TYR A 667 -3.49 3.76 6.40
N LEU A 668 -3.74 2.76 5.57
CA LEU A 668 -3.01 1.48 5.56
C LEU A 668 -1.81 1.43 4.60
N HIS A 669 -1.10 2.55 4.45
CA HIS A 669 0.15 2.65 3.69
C HIS A 669 1.15 3.58 4.41
N GLY A 670 2.40 3.61 3.95
CA GLY A 670 3.40 4.55 4.46
C GLY A 670 3.07 6.00 4.09
N THR A 671 3.60 6.97 4.82
CA THR A 671 3.42 8.41 4.51
C THR A 671 4.29 8.88 3.35
N GLY A 672 5.36 8.16 3.01
CA GLY A 672 6.22 8.62 1.92
C GLY A 672 7.34 7.66 1.53
N HIS A 673 7.96 7.94 0.40
CA HIS A 673 9.07 7.19 -0.19
C HIS A 673 10.05 8.09 -0.93
N GLY A 674 11.31 7.66 -1.08
CA GLY A 674 12.28 8.40 -1.90
C GLY A 674 11.89 8.41 -3.39
N ILE A 675 12.35 9.44 -4.13
CA ILE A 675 12.15 9.61 -5.58
C ILE A 675 13.51 9.65 -6.30
N GLY A 676 13.66 8.85 -7.36
CA GLY A 676 14.86 8.83 -8.20
C GLY A 676 14.91 9.91 -9.27
N SER A 677 16.11 10.27 -9.73
CA SER A 677 16.30 11.23 -10.83
C SER A 677 16.25 10.51 -12.19
N PHE A 678 15.11 10.61 -12.88
CA PHE A 678 14.81 9.85 -14.10
C PHE A 678 15.10 8.34 -13.91
N LEU A 679 14.52 7.77 -12.85
CA LEU A 679 14.74 6.41 -12.36
C LEU A 679 13.42 5.89 -11.76
N ASN A 680 13.47 5.02 -10.75
CA ASN A 680 12.27 4.56 -10.03
C ASN A 680 11.58 5.74 -9.33
N VAL A 681 10.24 5.72 -9.34
CA VAL A 681 9.42 6.62 -8.54
C VAL A 681 9.48 6.24 -7.05
N HIS A 682 9.55 4.96 -6.71
CA HIS A 682 9.88 4.48 -5.37
C HIS A 682 11.37 4.14 -5.27
N GLU A 683 12.13 4.96 -4.55
CA GLU A 683 13.58 4.84 -4.44
C GLU A 683 14.03 4.72 -2.98
N SER A 684 14.89 3.73 -2.70
CA SER A 684 15.60 3.64 -1.41
C SER A 684 16.54 4.85 -1.21
N PRO A 685 16.81 5.28 0.04
CA PRO A 685 16.49 4.56 1.27
C PRO A 685 15.20 5.00 1.97
N ILE A 686 14.66 6.18 1.66
CA ILE A 686 13.57 6.77 2.43
C ILE A 686 12.28 5.96 2.24
N GLN A 687 11.69 5.56 3.36
CA GLN A 687 10.40 4.89 3.44
C GLN A 687 9.73 5.29 4.76
N ILE A 688 9.04 6.43 4.76
CA ILE A 688 8.34 6.96 5.93
C ILE A 688 7.14 6.06 6.22
N ARG A 689 7.24 5.21 7.26
CA ARG A 689 6.17 4.30 7.68
C ARG A 689 6.30 3.92 9.16
N ILE A 690 5.18 3.92 9.88
CA ILE A 690 5.13 3.57 11.31
C ILE A 690 5.49 2.10 11.60
N TYR A 691 5.22 1.18 10.65
CA TYR A 691 5.49 -0.25 10.81
C TYR A 691 6.86 -0.68 10.25
N GLY A 692 7.75 0.28 9.98
CA GLY A 692 9.11 -0.01 9.50
C GLY A 692 9.94 -0.69 10.59
N LYS A 693 10.58 -1.82 10.25
CA LYS A 693 11.52 -2.51 11.17
C LYS A 693 12.90 -1.88 11.20
N VAL A 694 13.26 -1.14 10.15
CA VAL A 694 14.56 -0.49 9.95
C VAL A 694 14.26 0.97 9.65
N GLY A 695 14.88 1.88 10.40
CA GLY A 695 14.83 3.32 10.16
C GLY A 695 15.96 3.75 9.23
N HIS A 696 15.66 4.71 8.37
CA HIS A 696 16.60 5.28 7.41
C HIS A 696 16.80 6.78 7.69
N HIS A 697 18.04 7.22 7.65
CA HIS A 697 18.38 8.61 7.90
C HIS A 697 18.20 9.47 6.65
N PHE A 698 17.84 10.73 6.87
CA PHE A 698 17.77 11.74 5.83
C PHE A 698 19.12 12.39 5.61
N GLU A 699 19.46 12.65 4.36
CA GLU A 699 20.60 13.50 3.99
C GLU A 699 20.15 14.62 3.07
N GLU A 700 20.91 15.72 3.07
CA GLU A 700 20.63 16.87 2.21
C GLU A 700 20.52 16.44 0.74
N ASN A 701 19.56 17.05 0.02
CA ASN A 701 19.23 16.73 -1.36
C ASN A 701 18.60 15.35 -1.60
N TYR A 702 18.14 14.65 -0.55
CA TYR A 702 17.16 13.58 -0.76
C TYR A 702 15.83 14.19 -1.21
N PHE A 703 15.19 13.55 -2.20
CA PHE A 703 13.83 13.86 -2.65
C PHE A 703 12.92 12.70 -2.26
N PHE A 704 11.75 13.00 -1.69
CA PHE A 704 10.80 11.99 -1.23
C PHE A 704 9.36 12.53 -1.23
N SER A 705 8.36 11.65 -1.29
CA SER A 705 6.95 12.00 -1.20
C SER A 705 6.49 12.22 0.25
N ASP A 706 5.52 13.11 0.42
CA ASP A 706 4.67 13.25 1.60
C ASP A 706 3.22 13.09 1.13
N GLU A 707 2.63 11.92 1.37
CA GLU A 707 1.39 11.43 0.73
C GLU A 707 0.33 10.87 1.72
N PRO A 708 -0.01 11.53 2.84
CA PRO A 708 -1.05 11.03 3.74
C PRO A 708 -2.40 10.86 3.03
N GLY A 709 -3.21 9.94 3.54
CA GLY A 709 -4.51 9.64 2.95
C GLY A 709 -5.57 9.18 3.95
N PHE A 710 -6.75 8.88 3.43
CA PHE A 710 -7.85 8.24 4.15
C PHE A 710 -8.78 7.56 3.15
N TYR A 711 -9.22 6.34 3.46
CA TYR A 711 -9.98 5.49 2.54
C TYR A 711 -11.19 4.89 3.24
N GLN A 712 -12.39 5.32 2.83
CA GLN A 712 -13.65 4.80 3.35
C GLN A 712 -14.21 3.80 2.35
N GLU A 713 -14.11 2.52 2.69
CA GLU A 713 -14.58 1.42 1.85
C GLU A 713 -16.00 1.66 1.32
N ASN A 714 -16.19 1.40 0.03
CA ASN A 714 -17.46 1.56 -0.71
C ASN A 714 -17.99 3.01 -0.81
N GLU A 715 -17.28 4.03 -0.31
CA GLU A 715 -17.72 5.43 -0.37
C GLU A 715 -16.76 6.31 -1.18
N PHE A 716 -15.56 6.56 -0.65
CA PHE A 716 -14.57 7.48 -1.24
C PHE A 716 -13.18 7.27 -0.65
N GLY A 717 -12.17 7.88 -1.28
CA GLY A 717 -10.88 8.08 -0.66
C GLY A 717 -10.36 9.50 -0.86
N ILE A 718 -9.32 9.83 -0.10
CA ILE A 718 -8.59 11.08 -0.15
C ILE A 718 -7.11 10.73 -0.04
N ARG A 719 -6.29 11.26 -0.93
CA ARG A 719 -4.83 11.28 -0.79
C ARG A 719 -4.33 12.64 -1.25
N LEU A 720 -3.36 13.19 -0.53
CA LEU A 720 -2.76 14.49 -0.81
C LEU A 720 -1.26 14.32 -0.77
N GLU A 721 -0.61 14.46 -1.93
CA GLU A 721 0.81 14.11 -2.04
C GLU A 721 1.64 15.23 -2.64
N SER A 722 2.79 15.51 -2.04
CA SER A 722 3.77 16.44 -2.60
C SER A 722 5.18 15.94 -2.40
N ILE A 723 6.04 16.16 -3.40
CA ILE A 723 7.48 15.89 -3.26
C ILE A 723 8.17 16.98 -2.44
N LEU A 724 8.97 16.54 -1.47
CA LEU A 724 9.80 17.32 -0.58
C LEU A 724 11.29 17.05 -0.88
N ARG A 725 12.12 18.09 -0.72
CA ARG A 725 13.58 18.00 -0.73
C ARG A 725 14.12 18.26 0.68
N VAL A 726 15.04 17.42 1.15
CA VAL A 726 15.75 17.63 2.41
C VAL A 726 16.74 18.79 2.27
N ILE A 727 16.72 19.72 3.22
CA ILE A 727 17.61 20.88 3.29
C ILE A 727 18.21 21.03 4.69
N ASN A 728 19.42 21.55 4.77
CA ASN A 728 20.02 21.95 6.04
C ASN A 728 19.30 23.16 6.64
N LYS A 729 19.13 23.16 7.97
CA LYS A 729 18.57 24.27 8.75
C LYS A 729 19.62 24.82 9.70
N THR A 730 19.85 26.12 9.61
CA THR A 730 20.78 26.85 10.48
C THR A 730 20.00 27.71 11.47
N PHE A 731 20.54 27.86 12.68
CA PHE A 731 19.91 28.59 13.77
C PHE A 731 20.95 29.47 14.48
N GLU A 732 20.52 30.58 15.08
CA GLU A 732 21.41 31.44 15.87
C GLU A 732 21.87 30.75 17.16
N HIS A 733 20.99 29.97 17.78
CA HIS A 733 21.28 29.15 18.96
C HIS A 733 21.56 27.70 18.52
N GLN A 734 22.81 27.41 18.13
CA GLN A 734 23.23 26.05 17.78
C GLN A 734 23.68 25.28 19.03
N ARG A 735 23.02 24.14 19.28
CA ARG A 735 23.54 23.04 20.08
C ARG A 735 24.34 22.11 19.16
N ASP A 736 25.24 21.29 19.69
CA ASP A 736 25.96 20.27 18.91
C ASP A 736 24.98 19.44 18.05
N GLY A 737 25.29 19.32 16.75
CA GLY A 737 24.49 18.56 15.77
C GLY A 737 23.92 19.41 14.63
N ARG A 738 23.61 18.74 13.50
CA ARG A 738 23.02 19.36 12.31
C ARG A 738 21.51 19.19 12.36
N PHE A 739 20.78 20.21 11.92
CA PHE A 739 19.33 20.15 11.79
C PHE A 739 18.95 20.11 10.31
N LEU A 740 17.92 19.32 10.03
CA LEU A 740 17.32 19.18 8.72
C LEU A 740 15.90 19.75 8.74
N GLY A 741 15.41 20.10 7.56
CA GLY A 741 14.00 20.36 7.30
C GLY A 741 13.73 20.16 5.82
N PHE A 742 12.58 20.62 5.36
CA PHE A 742 12.13 20.33 4.00
C PHE A 742 11.84 21.59 3.18
N GLU A 743 12.04 21.46 1.87
CA GLU A 743 11.58 22.38 0.83
C GLU A 743 10.54 21.65 -0.04
N VAL A 744 9.36 22.24 -0.23
CA VAL A 744 8.34 21.64 -1.12
C VAL A 744 8.69 21.90 -2.57
N VAL A 745 8.73 20.83 -3.36
CA VAL A 745 9.09 20.84 -4.79
C VAL A 745 7.85 20.78 -5.68
N SER A 746 6.83 20.02 -5.28
CA SER A 746 5.56 19.92 -6.02
C SER A 746 4.68 21.16 -5.84
N LEU A 747 4.39 21.87 -6.93
CA LEU A 747 3.67 23.15 -6.90
C LEU A 747 2.27 23.07 -7.55
N VAL A 748 1.39 22.24 -6.99
CA VAL A 748 0.02 22.04 -7.49
C VAL A 748 -0.97 22.44 -6.38
N PRO A 749 -1.97 23.31 -6.66
CA PRO A 749 -2.85 23.81 -5.61
C PRO A 749 -3.66 22.69 -4.94
N PHE A 750 -3.83 22.79 -3.62
CA PHE A 750 -4.88 22.07 -2.90
C PHE A 750 -6.24 22.71 -3.18
N ASP A 751 -7.33 21.95 -3.13
CA ASP A 751 -8.65 22.53 -3.38
C ASP A 751 -9.15 23.33 -2.15
N PRO A 752 -9.26 24.67 -2.22
CA PRO A 752 -9.64 25.49 -1.08
C PRO A 752 -11.10 25.26 -0.64
N TYR A 753 -11.96 24.72 -1.49
CA TYR A 753 -13.37 24.48 -1.16
C TYR A 753 -13.60 23.26 -0.25
N LEU A 754 -12.58 22.41 -0.14
CA LEU A 754 -12.57 21.21 0.70
C LEU A 754 -12.00 21.44 2.10
N ILE A 755 -11.39 22.61 2.32
CA ILE A 755 -10.69 22.96 3.56
C ILE A 755 -11.68 23.59 4.54
N VAL A 756 -11.58 23.19 5.81
CA VAL A 756 -12.30 23.79 6.95
C VAL A 756 -11.28 24.61 7.76
N PRO A 757 -11.15 25.92 7.51
CA PRO A 757 -10.09 26.74 8.14
C PRO A 757 -10.15 26.73 9.67
N GLU A 758 -11.33 26.51 10.24
CA GLU A 758 -11.57 26.47 11.69
C GLU A 758 -10.92 25.26 12.38
N LEU A 759 -10.56 24.21 11.64
CA LEU A 759 -9.83 23.05 12.17
C LEU A 759 -8.31 23.27 12.20
N MET A 760 -7.80 24.23 11.43
CA MET A 760 -6.38 24.42 11.21
C MET A 760 -5.79 25.43 12.20
N THR A 761 -4.53 25.21 12.58
CA THR A 761 -3.78 26.19 13.37
C THR A 761 -3.39 27.40 12.52
N PHE A 762 -3.10 28.53 13.17
CA PHE A 762 -2.57 29.72 12.49
C PHE A 762 -1.30 29.40 11.69
N LYS A 763 -0.39 28.57 12.23
CA LYS A 763 0.85 28.17 11.53
C LYS A 763 0.55 27.39 10.25
N GLN A 764 -0.39 26.46 10.30
CA GLN A 764 -0.80 25.67 9.13
C GLN A 764 -1.47 26.54 8.07
N LEU A 765 -2.38 27.45 8.47
CA LEU A 765 -3.02 28.39 7.54
C LEU A 765 -2.00 29.33 6.89
N HIS A 766 -1.06 29.86 7.67
CA HIS A 766 0.00 30.71 7.16
C HIS A 766 0.88 29.97 6.15
N TRP A 767 1.30 28.73 6.46
CA TRP A 767 2.05 27.90 5.52
C TRP A 767 1.26 27.64 4.24
N LEU A 768 -0.03 27.29 4.35
CA LEU A 768 -0.88 26.99 3.20
C LEU A 768 -1.06 28.21 2.29
N ASN A 769 -1.28 29.39 2.87
CA ASN A 769 -1.37 30.64 2.11
C ASN A 769 -0.03 30.99 1.44
N HIS A 770 1.10 30.76 2.12
CA HIS A 770 2.42 30.94 1.54
C HIS A 770 2.69 29.97 0.38
N TYR A 771 2.35 28.69 0.55
CA TYR A 771 2.42 27.67 -0.50
C TYR A 771 1.60 28.07 -1.72
N GLN A 772 0.33 28.46 -1.53
CA GLN A 772 -0.53 28.90 -2.62
C GLN A 772 0.01 30.16 -3.33
N ALA A 773 0.63 31.09 -2.60
CA ALA A 773 1.29 32.25 -3.19
C ALA A 773 2.50 31.83 -4.05
N MET A 774 3.32 30.87 -3.59
CA MET A 774 4.43 30.34 -4.40
C MET A 774 3.92 29.67 -5.68
N VAL A 775 2.88 28.84 -5.59
CA VAL A 775 2.24 28.21 -6.76
C VAL A 775 1.74 29.27 -7.73
N ARG A 776 1.04 30.29 -7.23
CA ARG A 776 0.51 31.41 -8.02
C ARG A 776 1.60 32.14 -8.80
N ILE A 777 2.73 32.42 -8.15
CA ILE A 777 3.84 33.16 -8.76
C ILE A 777 4.55 32.26 -9.77
N LYS A 778 5.13 31.16 -9.31
CA LYS A 778 6.05 30.35 -10.12
C LYS A 778 5.32 29.62 -11.26
N VAL A 779 4.27 28.87 -10.93
CA VAL A 779 3.51 28.12 -11.95
C VAL A 779 2.66 29.05 -12.79
N GLY A 780 2.11 30.13 -12.20
CA GLY A 780 1.36 31.13 -12.95
C GLY A 780 2.20 31.90 -13.97
N GLU A 781 3.46 32.19 -13.68
CA GLU A 781 4.42 32.76 -14.65
C GLU A 781 4.70 31.79 -15.79
N GLU A 782 4.95 30.51 -15.48
CA GLU A 782 5.24 29.50 -16.49
C GLU A 782 4.03 29.20 -17.39
N LEU A 783 2.81 29.15 -16.82
CA LEU A 783 1.58 29.03 -17.60
C LEU A 783 1.39 30.20 -18.57
N LYS A 784 1.70 31.43 -18.15
CA LYS A 784 1.68 32.62 -19.03
C LYS A 784 2.73 32.50 -20.13
N ARG A 785 3.95 32.08 -19.80
CA ARG A 785 5.04 31.86 -20.76
C ARG A 785 4.66 30.84 -21.84
N GLN A 786 3.94 29.79 -21.46
CA GLN A 786 3.43 28.76 -22.39
C GLN A 786 2.07 29.12 -23.03
N ASN A 787 1.54 30.33 -22.81
CA ASN A 787 0.22 30.79 -23.31
C ASN A 787 -0.98 29.91 -22.88
N ARG A 788 -0.90 29.27 -21.71
CA ARG A 788 -1.95 28.42 -21.12
C ARG A 788 -2.88 29.25 -20.24
N MET A 789 -3.59 30.21 -20.83
CA MET A 789 -4.33 31.23 -20.08
C MET A 789 -5.56 30.71 -19.31
N ARG A 790 -6.26 29.67 -19.81
CA ARG A 790 -7.36 29.01 -19.06
C ARG A 790 -6.85 28.48 -17.71
N ALA A 791 -5.77 27.72 -17.77
CA ALA A 791 -5.08 27.16 -16.62
C ALA A 791 -4.60 28.26 -15.66
N PHE A 792 -4.06 29.36 -16.19
CA PHE A 792 -3.64 30.50 -15.38
C PHE A 792 -4.80 31.08 -14.56
N TYR A 793 -5.94 31.39 -15.17
CA TYR A 793 -7.09 31.94 -14.43
C TYR A 793 -7.68 30.93 -13.45
N TRP A 794 -7.73 29.65 -13.82
CA TRP A 794 -8.12 28.57 -12.92
C TRP A 794 -7.19 28.51 -11.70
N LEU A 795 -5.87 28.55 -11.90
CA LEU A 795 -4.87 28.55 -10.84
C LEU A 795 -5.03 29.75 -9.91
N MET A 796 -5.26 30.95 -10.46
CA MET A 796 -5.53 32.16 -9.66
C MET A 796 -6.78 32.02 -8.79
N SER A 797 -7.78 31.25 -9.23
CA SER A 797 -9.00 31.00 -8.45
C SER A 797 -8.76 30.00 -7.31
N LYS A 798 -7.95 28.96 -7.54
CA LYS A 798 -7.64 27.91 -6.56
C LYS A 798 -6.62 28.35 -5.51
N THR A 799 -5.81 29.35 -5.81
CA THR A 799 -4.75 29.86 -4.92
C THR A 799 -5.16 31.13 -4.17
N ARG A 800 -6.46 31.33 -3.91
CA ARG A 800 -6.94 32.52 -3.19
C ARG A 800 -6.57 32.41 -1.72
N HIS A 801 -6.17 33.55 -1.13
CA HIS A 801 -5.86 33.63 0.28
C HIS A 801 -7.06 33.18 1.14
N ILE A 802 -6.83 32.23 2.03
CA ILE A 802 -7.83 31.75 2.99
C ILE A 802 -7.78 32.67 4.21
N THR A 803 -8.90 33.34 4.50
CA THR A 803 -9.01 34.24 5.64
C THR A 803 -8.92 33.49 6.95
N GLU A 804 -8.11 34.00 7.87
CA GLU A 804 -7.99 33.46 9.22
C GLU A 804 -9.32 33.63 9.98
N PRO A 805 -9.81 32.61 10.68
CA PRO A 805 -10.95 32.78 11.58
C PRO A 805 -10.58 33.83 12.63
N CYS A 806 -11.28 34.97 12.64
CA CYS A 806 -11.16 35.90 13.77
C CYS A 806 -11.55 35.16 15.04
N HIS A 807 -10.60 34.91 15.94
CA HIS A 807 -10.90 34.53 17.31
C HIS A 807 -11.68 35.68 17.97
N ARG A 808 -13.01 35.65 17.86
CA ARG A 808 -13.85 36.32 18.85
C ARG A 808 -13.63 35.57 20.14
N SER A 809 -12.80 36.13 21.03
CA SER A 809 -12.65 35.58 22.37
C SER A 809 -14.05 35.47 22.99
N LYS A 810 -14.43 34.27 23.41
CA LYS A 810 -15.57 34.05 24.31
C LYS A 810 -15.15 34.36 25.76
N ASN A 811 -14.39 35.44 25.96
CA ASN A 811 -14.22 36.05 27.26
C ASN A 811 -14.95 37.38 27.20
N GLY A 812 -16.19 37.38 27.69
CA GLY A 812 -16.84 38.60 28.09
C GLY A 812 -16.06 39.22 29.24
N SER A 813 -15.23 40.20 28.91
CA SER A 813 -14.84 41.29 29.79
C SER A 813 -15.07 42.60 29.02
N PRO A 814 -15.88 43.53 29.53
CA PRO A 814 -16.15 44.76 28.81
C PRO A 814 -14.94 45.69 28.96
N GLY A 815 -14.15 45.84 27.89
CA GLY A 815 -13.17 46.92 27.82
C GLY A 815 -11.86 46.57 27.16
N SER A 816 -11.82 46.66 25.83
CA SER A 816 -10.69 47.26 25.11
C SER A 816 -11.14 47.58 23.68
N ILE A 817 -11.56 48.82 23.48
CA ILE A 817 -11.86 49.36 22.15
C ILE A 817 -10.54 49.44 21.38
N ASN A 818 -10.47 48.80 20.22
CA ASN A 818 -9.41 48.99 19.24
C ASN A 818 -9.30 50.48 18.89
N ALA A 819 -8.18 51.11 19.27
CA ALA A 819 -7.92 52.53 19.05
C ALA A 819 -7.80 52.91 17.55
N SER A 820 -7.70 51.94 16.64
CA SER A 820 -7.58 52.20 15.19
C SER A 820 -8.91 52.45 14.47
N SER A 821 -10.03 51.88 14.94
CA SER A 821 -11.35 52.09 14.30
C SER A 821 -12.11 53.31 14.85
N PHE A 822 -11.73 53.80 16.04
CA PHE A 822 -12.34 54.97 16.66
C PHE A 822 -11.77 56.28 16.10
N ILE A 823 -10.47 56.31 15.79
CA ILE A 823 -9.82 57.49 15.18
C ILE A 823 -10.34 57.74 13.76
N SER A 824 -10.54 56.70 12.94
CA SER A 824 -11.12 56.87 11.60
C SER A 824 -12.57 57.37 11.61
N ARG A 825 -13.36 56.99 12.63
CA ARG A 825 -14.75 57.48 12.77
C ARG A 825 -14.82 58.90 13.34
N ILE A 826 -13.90 59.28 14.22
CA ILE A 826 -13.80 60.67 14.71
C ILE A 826 -13.31 61.61 13.61
N ILE A 827 -12.36 61.19 12.76
CA ILE A 827 -11.89 62.00 11.62
C ILE A 827 -12.99 62.19 10.57
N ILE A 828 -13.77 61.15 10.26
CA ILE A 828 -14.91 61.27 9.33
C ILE A 828 -16.03 62.13 9.93
N ALA A 829 -16.32 62.01 11.23
CA ALA A 829 -17.31 62.85 11.90
C ALA A 829 -16.86 64.32 12.00
N ALA A 830 -15.56 64.59 12.18
CA ALA A 830 -14.98 65.94 12.19
C ALA A 830 -14.94 66.57 10.79
N LEU A 831 -14.69 65.79 9.73
CA LEU A 831 -14.74 66.27 8.35
C LEU A 831 -16.17 66.60 7.89
N VAL A 832 -17.16 65.82 8.33
CA VAL A 832 -18.58 66.09 8.03
C VAL A 832 -19.11 67.30 8.79
N SER A 833 -18.68 67.53 10.04
CA SER A 833 -19.07 68.73 10.79
C SER A 833 -18.37 70.01 10.31
N VAL A 834 -17.13 69.93 9.80
CA VAL A 834 -16.47 71.06 9.14
C VAL A 834 -17.12 71.38 7.78
N GLN A 835 -17.55 70.37 7.00
CA GLN A 835 -18.29 70.63 5.75
C GLN A 835 -19.70 71.21 5.99
N LEU A 836 -20.41 70.80 7.05
CA LEU A 836 -21.68 71.43 7.43
C LEU A 836 -21.51 72.87 7.94
N ALA A 837 -20.43 73.16 8.68
CA ALA A 837 -20.15 74.51 9.17
C ALA A 837 -19.77 75.48 8.03
N VAL A 838 -19.03 75.01 7.02
CA VAL A 838 -18.69 75.80 5.83
C VAL A 838 -19.92 76.03 4.93
N ALA A 839 -20.84 75.06 4.82
CA ALA A 839 -22.09 75.25 4.06
C ALA A 839 -23.06 76.25 4.74
N LEU A 840 -23.07 76.32 6.07
CA LEU A 840 -23.87 77.28 6.84
C LEU A 840 -23.29 78.72 6.81
N LEU A 841 -21.98 78.87 6.59
CA LEU A 841 -21.31 80.18 6.46
C LEU A 841 -21.33 80.75 5.02
N MET A 842 -21.68 79.96 4.01
CA MET A 842 -21.85 80.43 2.62
C MET A 842 -23.31 80.70 2.23
N SER A 843 -24.24 80.63 3.19
CA SER A 843 -25.68 80.86 2.99
C SER A 843 -26.23 82.07 3.76
N SER A 844 -25.35 82.94 4.25
CA SER A 844 -25.70 84.20 4.95
C SER A 844 -25.05 85.40 4.28
#